data_AF-A0A565CCA9-F1
#
_entry.id   AF-A0A565CCA9-F1
#
_cell.length_a   1.000
_cell.length_b   1.000
_cell.length_c   1.000
_cell.angle_alpha   90.00
_cell.angle_beta   90.00
_cell.angle_gamma   90.00
#
_symmetry.space_group_name_H-M   'P 1'
#
loop_
_entity.id
_entity.type
_entity.pdbx_description
1 polymer ?
#
loop_
_entity_poly.entity_id
_entity_poly.type
_entity_poly.pdbx_seq_one_letter_code
_entity_poly.pdbx_strand_id
1 'polypeptide(L)'
;MAQSLELLLIQFLMPDNDARRQAEDQIKRLAKDPQVVPALVQHLRTAKTPNVRQLAAVLLRKRITGHWAKLSPQLKQHVKQSLIESITVENSPPVRRASANVVSVVAKYAVPAGEWPDLLTFLFQCSQSAQEDHREVALILFSSLTETIGNTFRPYFADLQALLLKCMQDESSSRVRVAALKAVGSFLEFTSDGDEVIKFRDFIPSILNVSRKCIASGEEDVAILAFEIFDELIESPAPLLGDSVKSIVQFSLEVSCNQTLESSTRHQAIQIVSWLAKYKYNSLKKHKLVIPILQVMCPLLAESSDEEDDDDLAPDRAAAEVIDTLAMNLPKHVFPPVFEFASISCQSTNLKFREASATALGVISEGCFDLMKEKLDPVLNIVLMALRDPEQMVRGAASFALGQFAEHLQPEILAHYQSVLPCILTAIEDTSEEVKEKSYYALAAFCENMGEEIVGYLDPLMGKLMAALQSSPRNLQETCMSAIGSVAAAAEQAFNPYAERVLELMKFFMVLTNDEDLRSRARATELVGIVAMSVGRKGMEAILPPFIDAAISGFGLEFSELREYTHGFFSNIAEILDDSFAQYLPRVMPLVFASCNLNDGSAVDIDESDDENVNDFGGVSSDDEAHDEPRVRNISVRTGVLDEKAAATQALGLFALHTKSYYAPYLEEALKIMEKHSAYFHEDVRLQAVTGLKHILAAAHANFQTHNDGTGKAKEILDTVMNLYIKTMADDDDKEVVAQACMSIADIMKDYGCVAIENYLSPLVDATLLLLTEKAACQQFEDDSDIEDDDTGHDEVLMDAVSDLLPAFAKCMGSHFEPVFAKFFEPLMKFAKASRPPQDRTMVVASLAEVAQDMGAPISAYVDRLMPLVLKELGSPVATNRRNAAFCVGELCKNGGETALKYFGDVLRGIYPLFGESEPDLAVRDNAAGATARMILVHPQSVPLNQVIPVFVRGLPLKEDQEESMAVYSCIYSLVLASNPQMLSHVPDLVKIFGQVLESPVEKVEVKAIVGRTFSHLISVYGKQLEPLISGLPPSQANVLAAFASTS
;
A
#
# COMPACT_ATOMS: atom_id res chain seq x y z
N MET A 1 32.81 -43.08 -36.68
CA MET A 1 32.35 -41.85 -36.01
C MET A 1 33.18 -41.54 -34.76
N ALA A 2 33.25 -42.41 -33.76
CA ALA A 2 33.98 -42.17 -32.49
C ALA A 2 35.44 -41.65 -32.65
N GLN A 3 36.33 -42.34 -33.37
CA GLN A 3 37.72 -41.86 -33.55
C GLN A 3 37.83 -40.47 -34.22
N SER A 4 36.88 -40.13 -35.11
CA SER A 4 36.84 -38.81 -35.76
C SER A 4 36.31 -37.74 -34.81
N LEU A 5 35.41 -38.09 -33.89
CA LEU A 5 34.86 -37.17 -32.91
C LEU A 5 35.89 -36.85 -31.82
N GLU A 6 36.67 -37.83 -31.34
CA GLU A 6 37.72 -37.59 -30.34
C GLU A 6 38.74 -36.54 -30.78
N LEU A 7 39.18 -36.60 -32.04
CA LEU A 7 40.10 -35.61 -32.62
C LEU A 7 39.48 -34.21 -32.67
N LEU A 8 38.18 -34.11 -32.99
CA LEU A 8 37.47 -32.84 -33.01
C LEU A 8 37.26 -32.28 -31.61
N LEU A 9 36.97 -33.12 -30.61
CA LEU A 9 36.87 -32.69 -29.21
C LEU A 9 38.22 -32.18 -28.68
N ILE A 10 39.32 -32.84 -29.03
CA ILE A 10 40.67 -32.38 -28.68
C ILE A 10 40.97 -31.05 -29.37
N GLN A 11 40.66 -30.93 -30.67
CA GLN A 11 40.86 -29.71 -31.44
C GLN A 11 40.02 -28.54 -30.92
N PHE A 12 38.81 -28.81 -30.43
CA PHE A 12 37.93 -27.81 -29.83
C PHE A 12 38.52 -27.20 -28.54
N LEU A 13 39.32 -27.97 -27.80
CA LEU A 13 39.97 -27.56 -26.56
C LEU A 13 41.34 -26.88 -26.78
N MET A 14 41.76 -26.69 -28.03
CA MET A 14 43.02 -26.01 -28.34
C MET A 14 42.89 -24.48 -28.22
N PRO A 15 43.96 -23.77 -27.83
CA PRO A 15 43.96 -22.30 -27.73
C PRO A 15 43.89 -21.57 -29.08
N ASP A 16 43.99 -22.28 -30.21
CA ASP A 16 43.87 -21.72 -31.56
C ASP A 16 42.40 -21.50 -31.93
N ASN A 17 42.00 -20.24 -32.05
CA ASN A 17 40.63 -19.82 -32.37
C ASN A 17 40.14 -20.33 -33.73
N ASP A 18 41.01 -20.44 -34.75
CA ASP A 18 40.61 -20.93 -36.07
C ASP A 18 40.40 -22.45 -36.03
N ALA A 19 41.27 -23.18 -35.33
CA ALA A 19 41.12 -24.60 -35.12
C ALA A 19 39.87 -24.94 -34.28
N ARG A 20 39.58 -24.14 -33.24
CA ARG A 20 38.38 -24.30 -32.39
C ARG A 20 37.10 -24.07 -33.18
N ARG A 21 37.01 -22.99 -33.97
CA ARG A 21 35.84 -22.70 -34.83
C ARG A 21 35.61 -23.81 -35.87
N GLN A 22 36.68 -24.29 -36.52
CA GLN A 22 36.57 -25.39 -37.48
C GLN A 22 36.09 -26.70 -36.83
N ALA A 23 36.60 -27.02 -35.65
CA ALA A 23 36.15 -28.19 -34.88
C ALA A 23 34.68 -28.03 -34.46
N GLU A 24 34.28 -26.84 -34.02
CA GLU A 24 32.92 -26.50 -33.62
C GLU A 24 31.91 -26.73 -34.76
N ASP A 25 32.18 -26.20 -35.95
CA ASP A 25 31.31 -26.36 -37.12
C ASP A 25 31.15 -27.83 -37.53
N GLN A 26 32.21 -28.62 -37.41
CA GLN A 26 32.17 -30.06 -37.69
C GLN A 26 31.40 -30.82 -36.61
N ILE A 27 31.60 -30.49 -35.34
CA ILE A 27 30.83 -31.03 -34.21
C ILE A 27 29.34 -30.70 -34.38
N LYS A 28 28.98 -29.47 -34.76
CA LYS A 28 27.59 -29.05 -35.04
C LYS A 28 26.94 -29.91 -36.12
N ARG A 29 27.68 -30.24 -37.20
CA ARG A 29 27.18 -31.11 -38.28
C ARG A 29 26.98 -32.54 -37.80
N LEU A 30 27.96 -33.10 -37.08
CA LEU A 30 27.88 -34.46 -36.52
C LEU A 30 26.77 -34.57 -35.47
N ALA A 31 26.54 -33.51 -34.69
CA ALA A 31 25.53 -33.46 -33.64
C ALA A 31 24.08 -33.54 -34.16
N LYS A 32 23.85 -33.40 -35.48
CA LYS A 32 22.54 -33.63 -36.10
C LYS A 32 22.17 -35.11 -36.24
N ASP A 33 23.16 -36.01 -36.23
CA ASP A 33 22.96 -37.45 -36.34
C ASP A 33 22.75 -38.07 -34.93
N PRO A 34 21.64 -38.79 -34.66
CA PRO A 34 21.44 -39.50 -33.40
C PRO A 34 22.58 -40.47 -33.01
N GLN A 35 23.38 -40.95 -33.98
CA GLN A 35 24.57 -41.78 -33.72
C GLN A 35 25.71 -41.03 -33.01
N VAL A 36 25.62 -39.70 -32.86
CA VAL A 36 26.54 -38.92 -32.03
C VAL A 36 26.42 -39.31 -30.56
N VAL A 37 25.23 -39.70 -30.10
CA VAL A 37 24.94 -40.05 -28.69
C VAL A 37 25.83 -41.21 -28.19
N PRO A 38 25.85 -42.39 -28.82
CA PRO A 38 26.73 -43.48 -28.39
C PRO A 38 28.22 -43.11 -28.46
N ALA A 39 28.62 -42.27 -29.42
CA ALA A 39 30.00 -41.82 -29.53
C ALA A 39 30.39 -40.90 -28.34
N LEU A 40 29.54 -39.93 -28.00
CA LEU A 40 29.75 -39.05 -26.85
C LEU A 40 29.77 -39.84 -25.53
N VAL A 41 28.86 -40.81 -25.35
CA VAL A 41 28.84 -41.71 -24.18
C VAL A 41 30.11 -42.56 -24.09
N GLN A 42 30.61 -43.06 -25.23
CA GLN A 42 31.88 -43.79 -25.26
C GLN A 42 33.06 -42.89 -24.85
N HIS A 43 33.14 -41.67 -25.38
CA HIS A 43 34.23 -40.74 -25.04
C HIS A 43 34.16 -40.27 -23.60
N LEU A 44 32.96 -40.02 -23.07
CA LEU A 44 32.73 -39.73 -21.66
C LEU A 44 33.37 -40.79 -20.74
N ARG A 45 33.36 -42.07 -21.15
CA ARG A 45 33.90 -43.17 -20.34
C ARG A 45 35.37 -43.48 -20.59
N THR A 46 35.82 -43.34 -21.83
CA THR A 46 37.08 -43.96 -22.29
C THR A 46 38.14 -42.97 -22.75
N ALA A 47 37.78 -41.69 -22.96
CA ALA A 47 38.77 -40.70 -23.36
C ALA A 47 39.83 -40.53 -22.26
N LYS A 48 41.10 -40.41 -22.66
CA LYS A 48 42.24 -40.42 -21.73
C LYS A 48 42.27 -39.18 -20.84
N THR A 49 41.93 -38.02 -21.40
CA THR A 49 42.00 -36.72 -20.73
C THR A 49 40.65 -36.32 -20.12
N PRO A 50 40.60 -35.88 -18.86
CA PRO A 50 39.38 -35.41 -18.22
C PRO A 50 38.64 -34.33 -19.02
N ASN A 51 39.35 -33.36 -19.60
CA ASN A 51 38.73 -32.26 -20.35
C ASN A 51 37.90 -32.75 -21.55
N VAL A 52 38.38 -33.80 -22.26
CA VAL A 52 37.63 -34.42 -23.36
C VAL A 52 36.42 -35.19 -22.85
N ARG A 53 36.52 -35.84 -21.69
CA ARG A 53 35.37 -36.51 -21.04
C ARG A 53 34.32 -35.48 -20.61
N GLN A 54 34.73 -34.38 -19.99
CA GLN A 54 33.85 -33.28 -19.59
C GLN A 54 33.14 -32.67 -20.80
N LEU A 55 33.90 -32.31 -21.86
CA LEU A 55 33.30 -31.76 -23.08
C LEU A 55 32.34 -32.75 -23.75
N ALA A 56 32.64 -34.05 -23.73
CA ALA A 56 31.73 -35.06 -24.24
C ALA A 56 30.41 -35.11 -23.44
N ALA A 57 30.44 -34.98 -22.11
CA ALA A 57 29.24 -34.86 -21.29
C ALA A 57 28.47 -33.56 -21.56
N VAL A 58 29.15 -32.41 -21.67
CA VAL A 58 28.51 -31.11 -21.96
C VAL A 58 27.78 -31.14 -23.32
N LEU A 59 28.43 -31.69 -24.35
CA LEU A 59 27.82 -31.84 -25.68
C LEU A 59 26.68 -32.85 -25.67
N LEU A 60 26.80 -33.92 -24.88
CA LEU A 60 25.73 -34.89 -24.69
C LEU A 60 24.52 -34.23 -24.05
N ARG A 61 24.69 -33.44 -22.98
CA ARG A 61 23.64 -32.64 -22.33
C ARG A 61 22.88 -31.78 -23.34
N LYS A 62 23.61 -31.01 -24.16
CA LYS A 62 23.03 -30.09 -25.17
C LYS A 62 22.30 -30.77 -26.33
N ARG A 63 22.45 -32.08 -26.53
CA ARG A 63 21.93 -32.80 -27.72
C ARG A 63 21.04 -33.98 -27.43
N ILE A 64 21.12 -34.56 -26.23
CA ILE A 64 20.38 -35.76 -25.89
C ILE A 64 18.86 -35.55 -25.99
N THR A 65 18.35 -34.38 -25.61
CA THR A 65 16.93 -34.02 -25.68
C THR A 65 16.33 -34.18 -27.07
N GLY A 66 16.93 -33.57 -28.10
CA GLY A 66 16.44 -33.64 -29.48
C GLY A 66 16.59 -35.01 -30.16
N HIS A 67 17.32 -35.93 -29.53
CA HIS A 67 17.57 -37.28 -30.04
C HIS A 67 16.93 -38.40 -29.21
N TRP A 68 16.50 -38.13 -27.97
CA TRP A 68 16.11 -39.17 -27.00
C TRP A 68 15.02 -40.11 -27.54
N ALA A 69 14.00 -39.56 -28.18
CA ALA A 69 12.90 -40.33 -28.79
C ALA A 69 13.33 -41.19 -29.99
N LYS A 70 14.46 -40.85 -30.64
CA LYS A 70 14.99 -41.55 -31.83
C LYS A 70 15.92 -42.72 -31.46
N LEU A 71 16.29 -42.87 -30.19
CA LEU A 71 17.19 -43.91 -29.73
C LEU A 71 16.46 -45.24 -29.52
N SER A 72 17.13 -46.35 -29.83
CA SER A 72 16.60 -47.69 -29.53
C SER A 72 16.55 -47.93 -28.01
N PRO A 73 15.65 -48.80 -27.50
CA PRO A 73 15.58 -49.12 -26.07
C PRO A 73 16.91 -49.63 -25.48
N GLN A 74 17.68 -50.39 -26.28
CA GLN A 74 19.00 -50.90 -25.90
C GLN A 74 20.02 -49.76 -25.73
N LEU A 75 19.98 -48.76 -26.63
CA LEU A 75 20.87 -47.61 -26.57
C LEU A 75 20.48 -46.66 -25.43
N LYS A 76 19.19 -46.42 -25.21
CA LYS A 76 18.70 -45.70 -24.02
C LYS A 76 19.21 -46.36 -22.74
N GLN A 77 19.12 -47.69 -22.63
CA GLN A 77 19.64 -48.44 -21.47
C GLN A 77 21.16 -48.28 -21.33
N HIS A 78 21.90 -48.34 -22.44
CA HIS A 78 23.35 -48.16 -22.43
C HIS A 78 23.77 -46.75 -21.98
N VAL A 79 23.05 -45.70 -22.41
CA VAL A 79 23.29 -44.32 -21.96
C VAL A 79 23.08 -44.21 -20.45
N LYS A 80 21.92 -44.66 -19.95
CA LYS A 80 21.58 -44.64 -18.51
C LYS A 80 22.64 -45.33 -17.65
N GLN A 81 23.02 -46.55 -18.02
CA GLN A 81 24.04 -47.32 -17.29
C GLN A 81 25.41 -46.65 -17.34
N SER A 82 25.79 -46.11 -18.50
CA SER A 82 27.08 -45.44 -18.68
C SER A 82 27.20 -44.16 -17.87
N LEU A 83 26.10 -43.43 -17.68
CA LEU A 83 26.07 -42.23 -16.84
C LEU A 83 26.23 -42.58 -15.35
N ILE A 84 25.51 -43.60 -14.85
CA ILE A 84 25.64 -44.10 -13.48
C ILE A 84 27.07 -44.60 -13.21
N GLU A 85 27.64 -45.39 -14.13
CA GLU A 85 29.02 -45.85 -14.05
C GLU A 85 30.02 -44.70 -14.09
N SER A 86 29.78 -43.68 -14.93
CA SER A 86 30.64 -42.50 -14.99
C SER A 86 30.66 -41.75 -13.66
N ILE A 87 29.54 -41.64 -12.95
CA ILE A 87 29.49 -40.95 -11.65
C ILE A 87 30.31 -41.68 -10.57
N THR A 88 30.35 -43.02 -10.61
CA THR A 88 30.99 -43.84 -9.56
C THR A 88 32.44 -44.19 -9.83
N VAL A 89 32.87 -44.19 -11.09
CA VAL A 89 34.23 -44.59 -11.49
C VAL A 89 35.14 -43.39 -11.80
N GLU A 90 34.56 -42.24 -12.14
CA GLU A 90 35.33 -41.05 -12.53
C GLU A 90 36.01 -40.39 -11.33
N ASN A 91 37.30 -40.06 -11.47
CA ASN A 91 38.09 -39.39 -10.42
C ASN A 91 38.12 -37.87 -10.56
N SER A 92 37.71 -37.33 -11.71
CA SER A 92 37.68 -35.89 -11.99
C SER A 92 36.34 -35.26 -11.59
N PRO A 93 36.28 -34.37 -10.57
CA PRO A 93 35.03 -33.74 -10.15
C PRO A 93 34.29 -32.99 -11.29
N PRO A 94 34.96 -32.23 -12.18
CA PRO A 94 34.28 -31.57 -13.31
C PRO A 94 33.58 -32.54 -14.26
N VAL A 95 34.16 -33.71 -14.52
CA VAL A 95 33.56 -34.73 -15.39
C VAL A 95 32.38 -35.38 -14.69
N ARG A 96 32.50 -35.65 -13.38
CA ARG A 96 31.43 -36.22 -12.57
C ARG A 96 30.20 -35.32 -12.53
N ARG A 97 30.41 -34.00 -12.35
CA ARG A 97 29.36 -32.98 -12.40
C ARG A 97 28.74 -32.86 -13.78
N ALA A 98 29.56 -32.85 -14.84
CA ALA A 98 29.04 -32.85 -16.21
C ALA A 98 28.18 -34.09 -16.50
N SER A 99 28.59 -35.28 -16.04
CA SER A 99 27.78 -36.52 -16.13
C SER A 99 26.47 -36.41 -15.35
N ALA A 100 26.49 -35.83 -14.15
CA ALA A 100 25.30 -35.55 -13.35
C ALA A 100 24.32 -34.63 -14.11
N ASN A 101 24.80 -33.57 -14.74
CA ASN A 101 23.95 -32.67 -15.52
C ASN A 101 23.28 -33.39 -16.72
N VAL A 102 23.97 -34.35 -17.35
CA VAL A 102 23.34 -35.20 -18.38
C VAL A 102 22.26 -36.11 -17.77
N VAL A 103 22.50 -36.68 -16.58
CA VAL A 103 21.49 -37.49 -15.87
C VAL A 103 20.23 -36.67 -15.61
N SER A 104 20.35 -35.43 -15.13
CA SER A 104 19.21 -34.55 -14.89
C SER A 104 18.35 -34.32 -16.14
N VAL A 105 18.97 -33.98 -17.27
CA VAL A 105 18.27 -33.79 -18.55
C VAL A 105 17.60 -35.06 -19.06
N VAL A 106 18.25 -36.22 -18.94
CA VAL A 106 17.67 -37.50 -19.38
C VAL A 106 16.52 -37.94 -18.47
N ALA A 107 16.63 -37.68 -17.15
CA ALA A 107 15.61 -38.05 -16.18
C ALA A 107 14.27 -37.37 -16.44
N LYS A 108 14.26 -36.11 -16.89
CA LYS A 108 13.06 -35.36 -17.33
C LYS A 108 12.14 -36.18 -18.24
N TYR A 109 12.73 -36.99 -19.13
CA TYR A 109 11.97 -37.83 -20.07
C TYR A 109 11.82 -39.28 -19.59
N ALA A 110 12.89 -39.86 -19.05
CA ALA A 110 12.96 -41.29 -18.77
C ALA A 110 12.23 -41.69 -17.50
N VAL A 111 12.19 -40.82 -16.47
CA VAL A 111 11.57 -41.14 -15.18
C VAL A 111 10.04 -41.10 -15.26
N PRO A 112 9.39 -40.04 -15.79
CA PRO A 112 7.92 -40.02 -15.93
C PRO A 112 7.38 -41.14 -16.83
N ALA A 113 8.18 -41.58 -17.81
CA ALA A 113 7.84 -42.70 -18.69
C ALA A 113 8.03 -44.09 -18.06
N GLY A 114 8.52 -44.17 -16.81
CA GLY A 114 8.83 -45.43 -16.13
C GLY A 114 10.02 -46.18 -16.73
N GLU A 115 10.84 -45.52 -17.57
CA GLU A 115 11.97 -46.13 -18.26
C GLU A 115 13.23 -46.19 -17.39
N TRP A 116 13.32 -45.47 -16.27
CA TRP A 116 14.54 -45.44 -15.42
C TRP A 116 14.28 -45.67 -13.91
N PRO A 117 13.77 -46.85 -13.51
CA PRO A 117 13.45 -47.14 -12.11
C PRO A 117 14.68 -47.18 -11.17
N ASP A 118 15.86 -47.49 -11.71
CA ASP A 118 17.08 -47.68 -10.93
C ASP A 118 17.73 -46.37 -10.44
N LEU A 119 17.36 -45.22 -11.02
CA LEU A 119 18.01 -43.94 -10.76
C LEU A 119 17.88 -43.52 -9.28
N LEU A 120 16.66 -43.58 -8.74
CA LEU A 120 16.39 -43.24 -7.34
C LEU A 120 17.19 -44.13 -6.38
N THR A 121 17.12 -45.45 -6.59
CA THR A 121 17.86 -46.44 -5.80
C THR A 121 19.36 -46.15 -5.82
N PHE A 122 19.90 -45.80 -6.99
CA PHE A 122 21.29 -45.41 -7.14
C PHE A 122 21.63 -44.14 -6.32
N LEU A 123 20.82 -43.09 -6.39
CA LEU A 123 21.06 -41.84 -5.65
C LEU A 123 21.03 -42.05 -4.13
N PHE A 124 20.09 -42.84 -3.61
CA PHE A 124 20.03 -43.20 -2.19
C PHE A 124 21.24 -44.02 -1.73
N GLN A 125 21.79 -44.88 -2.59
CA GLN A 125 23.02 -45.62 -2.29
C GLN A 125 24.26 -44.72 -2.36
N CYS A 126 24.32 -43.85 -3.37
CA CYS A 126 25.45 -42.97 -3.64
C CYS A 126 25.60 -41.91 -2.52
N SER A 127 24.48 -41.33 -2.07
CA SER A 127 24.41 -40.39 -0.93
C SER A 127 24.84 -41.00 0.41
N GLN A 128 24.88 -42.33 0.52
CA GLN A 128 25.32 -43.06 1.72
C GLN A 128 26.70 -43.74 1.54
N SER A 129 27.41 -43.45 0.45
CA SER A 129 28.71 -44.04 0.16
C SER A 129 29.78 -43.62 1.17
N ALA A 130 30.77 -44.49 1.40
CA ALA A 130 31.95 -44.15 2.20
C ALA A 130 32.82 -43.06 1.55
N GLN A 131 32.74 -42.89 0.22
CA GLN A 131 33.48 -41.86 -0.51
C GLN A 131 32.70 -40.53 -0.49
N GLU A 132 33.33 -39.44 -0.06
CA GLU A 132 32.67 -38.13 0.02
C GLU A 132 32.22 -37.60 -1.35
N ASP A 133 33.01 -37.80 -2.41
CA ASP A 133 32.67 -37.30 -3.75
C ASP A 133 31.44 -38.02 -4.33
N HIS A 134 31.12 -39.23 -3.87
CA HIS A 134 29.87 -39.92 -4.24
C HIS A 134 28.68 -39.29 -3.52
N ARG A 135 28.85 -38.97 -2.24
CA ARG A 135 27.79 -38.33 -1.45
C ARG A 135 27.46 -36.94 -1.99
N GLU A 136 28.47 -36.13 -2.22
CA GLU A 136 28.33 -34.76 -2.75
C GLU A 136 27.60 -34.74 -4.11
N VAL A 137 28.05 -35.53 -5.09
CA VAL A 137 27.41 -35.54 -6.42
C VAL A 137 25.97 -36.07 -6.38
N ALA A 138 25.66 -37.00 -5.48
CA ALA A 138 24.29 -37.50 -5.31
C ALA A 138 23.35 -36.39 -4.82
N LEU A 139 23.83 -35.52 -3.92
CA LEU A 139 23.06 -34.39 -3.40
C LEU A 139 22.88 -33.28 -4.45
N ILE A 140 23.92 -32.98 -5.22
CA ILE A 140 23.81 -32.07 -6.39
C ILE A 140 22.78 -32.61 -7.40
N LEU A 141 22.77 -33.93 -7.63
CA LEU A 141 21.77 -34.57 -8.48
C LEU A 141 20.37 -34.49 -7.90
N PHE A 142 20.19 -34.70 -6.60
CA PHE A 142 18.88 -34.50 -5.96
C PHE A 142 18.36 -33.08 -6.18
N SER A 143 19.19 -32.06 -5.93
CA SER A 143 18.88 -30.64 -6.19
C SER A 143 18.42 -30.40 -7.64
N SER A 144 19.25 -30.74 -8.64
CA SER A 144 18.92 -30.51 -10.06
C SER A 144 17.76 -31.37 -10.57
N LEU A 145 17.57 -32.58 -10.02
CA LEU A 145 16.43 -33.42 -10.41
C LEU A 145 15.12 -32.88 -9.86
N THR A 146 15.14 -32.14 -8.76
CA THR A 146 13.92 -31.57 -8.20
C THR A 146 13.29 -30.57 -9.18
N GLU A 147 14.10 -29.76 -9.85
CA GLU A 147 13.68 -28.84 -10.91
C GLU A 147 12.99 -29.55 -12.09
N THR A 148 13.41 -30.78 -12.41
CA THR A 148 12.94 -31.49 -13.62
C THR A 148 11.84 -32.51 -13.35
N ILE A 149 11.90 -33.20 -12.21
CA ILE A 149 11.02 -34.32 -11.86
C ILE A 149 10.53 -34.27 -10.41
N GLY A 150 10.54 -33.10 -9.76
CA GLY A 150 10.21 -32.92 -8.33
C GLY A 150 8.95 -33.63 -7.84
N ASN A 151 7.87 -33.61 -8.62
CA ASN A 151 6.62 -34.32 -8.30
C ASN A 151 6.79 -35.84 -8.11
N THR A 152 7.80 -36.43 -8.75
CA THR A 152 8.10 -37.87 -8.61
C THR A 152 8.75 -38.20 -7.26
N PHE A 153 9.32 -37.21 -6.57
CA PHE A 153 9.94 -37.40 -5.28
C PHE A 153 8.95 -37.41 -4.11
N ARG A 154 7.71 -36.91 -4.28
CA ARG A 154 6.69 -36.84 -3.23
C ARG A 154 6.52 -38.14 -2.41
N PRO A 155 6.42 -39.34 -3.03
CA PRO A 155 6.30 -40.60 -2.28
C PRO A 155 7.51 -40.94 -1.41
N TYR A 156 8.66 -40.33 -1.67
CA TYR A 156 9.95 -40.58 -1.01
C TYR A 156 10.38 -39.42 -0.10
N PHE A 157 9.55 -38.39 0.08
CA PHE A 157 9.92 -37.19 0.85
C PHE A 157 10.38 -37.51 2.28
N ALA A 158 9.75 -38.46 2.98
CA ALA A 158 10.19 -38.84 4.32
C ALA A 158 11.61 -39.46 4.34
N ASP A 159 11.91 -40.31 3.35
CA ASP A 159 13.24 -40.92 3.22
C ASP A 159 14.29 -39.89 2.80
N LEU A 160 13.94 -38.98 1.90
CA LEU A 160 14.79 -37.86 1.47
C LEU A 160 15.06 -36.90 2.63
N GLN A 161 14.05 -36.59 3.45
CA GLN A 161 14.20 -35.72 4.61
C GLN A 161 15.22 -36.30 5.59
N ALA A 162 15.07 -37.57 5.96
CA ALA A 162 16.01 -38.26 6.85
C ALA A 162 17.44 -38.32 6.27
N LEU A 163 17.56 -38.53 4.96
CA LEU A 163 18.84 -38.53 4.25
C LEU A 163 19.51 -37.15 4.28
N LEU A 164 18.79 -36.10 3.88
CA LEU A 164 19.31 -34.73 3.80
C LEU A 164 19.73 -34.22 5.18
N LEU A 165 18.95 -34.49 6.23
CA LEU A 165 19.32 -34.18 7.62
C LEU A 165 20.66 -34.84 8.00
N LYS A 166 20.80 -36.13 7.71
CA LYS A 166 22.03 -36.88 7.99
C LYS A 166 23.22 -36.30 7.21
N CYS A 167 23.04 -35.91 5.95
CA CYS A 167 24.10 -35.33 5.12
C CYS A 167 24.50 -33.91 5.55
N MET A 168 23.56 -33.08 6.02
CA MET A 168 23.89 -31.78 6.63
C MET A 168 24.66 -31.91 7.95
N GLN A 169 24.53 -33.05 8.62
CA GLN A 169 25.26 -33.39 9.85
C GLN A 169 26.53 -34.20 9.57
N ASP A 170 26.97 -34.34 8.31
CA ASP A 170 28.17 -35.10 7.96
C ASP A 170 29.42 -34.46 8.61
N GLU A 171 30.01 -35.15 9.60
CA GLU A 171 31.19 -34.67 10.32
C GLU A 171 32.48 -34.75 9.48
N SER A 172 32.48 -35.58 8.44
CA SER A 172 33.68 -35.91 7.66
C SER A 172 33.95 -34.97 6.48
N SER A 173 32.92 -34.28 5.95
CA SER A 173 33.06 -33.48 4.73
C SER A 173 32.20 -32.21 4.75
N SER A 174 32.82 -31.03 4.56
CA SER A 174 32.10 -29.77 4.39
C SER A 174 31.34 -29.71 3.07
N ARG A 175 31.93 -30.23 1.99
CA ARG A 175 31.32 -30.28 0.65
C ARG A 175 29.98 -31.01 0.65
N VAL A 176 29.89 -32.12 1.39
CA VAL A 176 28.63 -32.89 1.53
C VAL A 176 27.57 -32.08 2.28
N ARG A 177 27.95 -31.35 3.34
CA ARG A 177 27.00 -30.51 4.10
C ARG A 177 26.45 -29.37 3.24
N VAL A 178 27.31 -28.69 2.47
CA VAL A 178 26.90 -27.61 1.56
C VAL A 178 26.02 -28.14 0.42
N ALA A 179 26.37 -29.28 -0.17
CA ALA A 179 25.54 -29.90 -1.21
C ALA A 179 24.17 -30.34 -0.68
N ALA A 180 24.11 -30.81 0.58
CA ALA A 180 22.84 -31.15 1.24
C ALA A 180 21.99 -29.91 1.50
N LEU A 181 22.60 -28.80 1.93
CA LEU A 181 21.91 -27.53 2.12
C LEU A 181 21.29 -27.02 0.80
N LYS A 182 22.06 -27.03 -0.30
CA LYS A 182 21.56 -26.67 -1.64
C LYS A 182 20.37 -27.55 -2.07
N ALA A 183 20.47 -28.85 -1.83
CA ALA A 183 19.37 -29.76 -2.11
C ALA A 183 18.12 -29.44 -1.29
N VAL A 184 18.26 -29.12 0.00
CA VAL A 184 17.12 -28.69 0.84
C VAL A 184 16.42 -27.48 0.24
N GLY A 185 17.15 -26.44 -0.18
CA GLY A 185 16.57 -25.27 -0.84
C GLY A 185 15.77 -25.64 -2.09
N SER A 186 16.35 -26.42 -3.01
CA SER A 186 15.63 -26.86 -4.22
C SER A 186 14.37 -27.68 -3.93
N PHE A 187 14.30 -28.41 -2.82
CA PHE A 187 13.09 -29.14 -2.44
C PHE A 187 11.99 -28.25 -1.88
N LEU A 188 12.33 -27.12 -1.27
CA LEU A 188 11.35 -26.22 -0.68
C LEU A 188 10.40 -25.66 -1.74
N GLU A 189 10.93 -25.20 -2.88
CA GLU A 189 10.18 -24.70 -4.04
C GLU A 189 9.11 -25.67 -4.58
N PHE A 190 9.27 -26.99 -4.35
CA PHE A 190 8.36 -28.03 -4.85
C PHE A 190 7.38 -28.56 -3.80
N THR A 191 7.39 -27.96 -2.62
CA THR A 191 6.52 -28.35 -1.51
C THR A 191 5.37 -27.36 -1.40
N SER A 192 4.16 -27.79 -1.77
CA SER A 192 2.96 -26.93 -1.81
C SER A 192 1.91 -27.30 -0.75
N ASP A 193 2.14 -28.38 0.00
CA ASP A 193 1.19 -28.92 0.98
C ASP A 193 1.62 -28.56 2.40
N GLY A 194 0.76 -27.89 3.17
CA GLY A 194 1.10 -27.37 4.50
C GLY A 194 1.71 -28.41 5.45
N ASP A 195 1.25 -29.67 5.42
CA ASP A 195 1.78 -30.74 6.28
C ASP A 195 3.16 -31.22 5.84
N GLU A 196 3.46 -31.17 4.53
CA GLU A 196 4.79 -31.46 3.99
C GLU A 196 5.76 -30.31 4.30
N VAL A 197 5.31 -29.06 4.19
CA VAL A 197 6.15 -27.90 4.44
C VAL A 197 6.47 -27.75 5.93
N ILE A 198 5.56 -28.10 6.86
CA ILE A 198 5.83 -28.12 8.31
C ILE A 198 7.04 -29.00 8.66
N LYS A 199 7.28 -30.10 7.92
CA LYS A 199 8.42 -31.00 8.15
C LYS A 199 9.76 -30.34 7.84
N PHE A 200 9.79 -29.27 7.04
CA PHE A 200 11.02 -28.51 6.79
C PHE A 200 11.56 -27.82 8.04
N ARG A 201 10.74 -27.61 9.08
CA ARG A 201 11.17 -27.13 10.40
C ARG A 201 12.36 -27.91 10.96
N ASP A 202 12.39 -29.23 10.74
CA ASP A 202 13.43 -30.11 11.27
C ASP A 202 14.82 -29.81 10.68
N PHE A 203 14.87 -29.19 9.50
CA PHE A 203 16.12 -28.79 8.86
C PHE A 203 16.73 -27.53 9.48
N ILE A 204 15.92 -26.62 10.03
CA ILE A 204 16.37 -25.30 10.50
C ILE A 204 17.58 -25.38 11.44
N PRO A 205 17.59 -26.24 12.49
CA PRO A 205 18.77 -26.34 13.36
C PRO A 205 20.05 -26.77 12.63
N SER A 206 19.92 -27.64 11.63
CA SER A 206 21.05 -28.13 10.84
C SER A 206 21.52 -27.07 9.84
N ILE A 207 20.61 -26.34 9.20
CA ILE A 207 20.91 -25.19 8.33
C ILE A 207 21.75 -24.17 9.12
N LEU A 208 21.23 -23.70 10.27
CA LEU A 208 21.92 -22.73 11.13
C LEU A 208 23.32 -23.20 11.57
N ASN A 209 23.48 -24.49 11.87
CA ASN A 209 24.78 -25.05 12.27
C ASN A 209 25.76 -25.13 11.10
N VAL A 210 25.31 -25.48 9.90
CA VAL A 210 26.16 -25.49 8.69
C VAL A 210 26.61 -24.06 8.37
N SER A 211 25.69 -23.09 8.35
CA SER A 211 25.99 -21.69 8.04
C SER A 211 27.00 -21.10 9.02
N ARG A 212 26.83 -21.28 10.34
CA ARG A 212 27.80 -20.81 11.33
C ARG A 212 29.21 -21.38 11.13
N LYS A 213 29.32 -22.67 10.77
CA LYS A 213 30.62 -23.30 10.49
C LYS A 213 31.28 -22.74 9.23
N CYS A 214 30.49 -22.48 8.19
CA CYS A 214 30.98 -21.92 6.92
C CYS A 214 31.44 -20.47 7.10
N ILE A 215 30.66 -19.63 7.81
CA ILE A 215 31.07 -18.27 8.18
C ILE A 215 32.39 -18.30 8.97
N ALA A 216 32.50 -19.16 9.98
CA ALA A 216 33.75 -19.29 10.76
C ALA A 216 34.95 -19.77 9.93
N SER A 217 34.72 -20.33 8.75
CA SER A 217 35.75 -20.80 7.81
C SER A 217 36.02 -19.83 6.65
N GLY A 218 35.30 -18.69 6.59
CA GLY A 218 35.39 -17.70 5.51
C GLY A 218 34.60 -18.06 4.24
N GLU A 219 33.68 -19.04 4.31
CA GLU A 219 32.80 -19.43 3.20
C GLU A 219 31.43 -18.72 3.36
N GLU A 220 31.38 -17.42 3.06
CA GLU A 220 30.19 -16.57 3.28
C GLU A 220 29.00 -16.89 2.35
N ASP A 221 29.25 -17.32 1.10
CA ASP A 221 28.22 -17.69 0.11
C ASP A 221 27.20 -18.71 0.63
N VAL A 222 27.63 -19.60 1.54
CA VAL A 222 26.78 -20.63 2.12
C VAL A 222 25.78 -20.04 3.11
N ALA A 223 26.14 -18.93 3.78
CA ALA A 223 25.22 -18.21 4.66
C ALA A 223 24.12 -17.51 3.87
N ILE A 224 24.47 -16.91 2.72
CA ILE A 224 23.50 -16.29 1.80
C ILE A 224 22.46 -17.33 1.36
N LEU A 225 22.88 -18.51 0.92
CA LEU A 225 21.97 -19.60 0.58
C LEU A 225 21.04 -20.01 1.75
N ALA A 226 21.55 -20.02 2.98
CA ALA A 226 20.73 -20.34 4.14
C ALA A 226 19.66 -19.26 4.39
N PHE A 227 19.99 -18.00 4.16
CA PHE A 227 19.03 -16.92 4.23
C PHE A 227 17.99 -17.01 3.10
N GLU A 228 18.38 -17.30 1.86
CA GLU A 228 17.41 -17.56 0.76
C GLU A 228 16.39 -18.64 1.14
N ILE A 229 16.84 -19.74 1.77
CA ILE A 229 15.93 -20.80 2.26
C ILE A 229 15.00 -20.26 3.36
N PHE A 230 15.51 -19.43 4.27
CA PHE A 230 14.66 -18.83 5.30
C PHE A 230 13.65 -17.86 4.71
N ASP A 231 14.01 -17.12 3.67
CA ASP A 231 13.13 -16.21 2.95
C ASP A 231 11.89 -16.94 2.44
N GLU A 232 12.09 -18.00 1.65
CA GLU A 232 11.01 -18.85 1.15
C GLU A 232 10.14 -19.46 2.27
N LEU A 233 10.75 -19.84 3.40
CA LEU A 233 10.02 -20.36 4.57
C LEU A 233 9.21 -19.27 5.29
N ILE A 234 9.68 -18.02 5.28
CA ILE A 234 9.01 -16.89 5.91
C ILE A 234 7.84 -16.42 5.04
N GLU A 235 8.03 -16.32 3.73
CA GLU A 235 6.98 -15.92 2.79
C GLU A 235 5.85 -16.95 2.66
N SER A 236 6.16 -18.24 2.89
CA SER A 236 5.15 -19.28 2.80
C SER A 236 3.95 -19.00 3.73
N PRO A 237 2.71 -19.14 3.22
CA PRO A 237 1.50 -18.95 4.03
C PRO A 237 1.39 -20.00 5.14
N ALA A 238 2.02 -21.16 4.98
CA ALA A 238 1.97 -22.20 5.99
C ALA A 238 2.60 -21.77 7.34
N PRO A 239 2.07 -22.29 8.46
CA PRO A 239 2.70 -22.30 9.78
C PRO A 239 4.12 -22.90 9.81
N LEU A 240 5.18 -22.19 9.42
CA LEU A 240 6.48 -22.84 9.21
C LEU A 240 7.57 -22.61 10.24
N LEU A 241 7.53 -21.59 11.09
CA LEU A 241 8.73 -21.31 11.90
C LEU A 241 8.64 -21.79 13.35
N GLY A 242 7.44 -21.80 13.95
CA GLY A 242 7.26 -22.25 15.34
C GLY A 242 8.28 -21.62 16.30
N ASP A 243 8.84 -22.43 17.21
CA ASP A 243 9.89 -21.98 18.13
C ASP A 243 11.25 -21.69 17.44
N SER A 244 11.45 -22.14 16.20
CA SER A 244 12.70 -21.95 15.46
C SER A 244 12.96 -20.49 15.10
N VAL A 245 11.92 -19.64 15.09
CA VAL A 245 12.04 -18.19 14.84
C VAL A 245 13.08 -17.54 15.76
N LYS A 246 13.17 -17.99 17.03
CA LYS A 246 14.17 -17.48 17.99
C LYS A 246 15.59 -17.70 17.49
N SER A 247 15.86 -18.89 16.97
CA SER A 247 17.18 -19.29 16.50
C SER A 247 17.55 -18.61 15.19
N ILE A 248 16.56 -18.38 14.31
CA ILE A 248 16.72 -17.63 13.06
C ILE A 248 17.04 -16.17 13.37
N VAL A 249 16.20 -15.49 14.17
CA VAL A 249 16.45 -14.10 14.59
C VAL A 249 17.80 -13.97 15.26
N GLN A 250 18.13 -14.85 16.20
CA GLN A 250 19.44 -14.81 16.87
C GLN A 250 20.60 -14.92 15.86
N PHE A 251 20.53 -15.87 14.92
CA PHE A 251 21.56 -16.04 13.90
C PHE A 251 21.66 -14.82 12.97
N SER A 252 20.52 -14.29 12.50
CA SER A 252 20.49 -13.10 11.68
C SER A 252 21.13 -11.91 12.40
N LEU A 253 20.75 -11.65 13.66
CA LEU A 253 21.33 -10.57 14.47
C LEU A 253 22.85 -10.77 14.73
N GLU A 254 23.30 -12.01 14.94
CA GLU A 254 24.73 -12.36 15.07
C GLU A 254 25.52 -11.99 13.79
N VAL A 255 24.92 -12.20 12.61
CA VAL A 255 25.55 -11.90 11.31
C VAL A 255 25.48 -10.41 10.99
N SER A 256 24.33 -9.76 11.19
CA SER A 256 24.11 -8.34 10.88
C SER A 256 25.10 -7.41 11.59
N CYS A 257 25.42 -7.68 12.87
CA CYS A 257 26.33 -6.84 13.66
C CYS A 257 27.82 -7.24 13.54
N ASN A 258 28.15 -8.26 12.75
CA ASN A 258 29.53 -8.69 12.58
C ASN A 258 30.24 -7.90 11.48
N GLN A 259 30.94 -6.84 11.87
CA GLN A 259 31.70 -5.95 10.98
C GLN A 259 32.89 -6.64 10.26
N THR A 260 33.18 -7.92 10.51
CA THR A 260 34.22 -8.65 9.76
C THR A 260 33.69 -9.33 8.50
N LEU A 261 32.37 -9.39 8.30
CA LEU A 261 31.72 -10.03 7.15
C LEU A 261 31.45 -9.03 6.03
N GLU A 262 31.23 -9.54 4.82
CA GLU A 262 30.88 -8.72 3.66
C GLU A 262 29.52 -8.02 3.84
N SER A 263 29.38 -6.81 3.27
CA SER A 263 28.12 -6.03 3.33
C SER A 263 26.93 -6.82 2.76
N SER A 264 27.13 -7.59 1.68
CA SER A 264 26.13 -8.47 1.08
C SER A 264 25.60 -9.53 2.06
N THR A 265 26.49 -10.21 2.78
CA THR A 265 26.14 -11.22 3.80
C THR A 265 25.36 -10.60 4.95
N ARG A 266 25.79 -9.43 5.42
CA ARG A 266 25.14 -8.69 6.52
C ARG A 266 23.77 -8.16 6.09
N HIS A 267 23.66 -7.60 4.90
CA HIS A 267 22.42 -7.11 4.31
C HIS A 267 21.40 -8.24 4.22
N GLN A 268 21.77 -9.41 3.69
CA GLN A 268 20.87 -10.56 3.61
C GLN A 268 20.38 -11.00 5.00
N ALA A 269 21.23 -10.93 6.03
CA ALA A 269 20.82 -11.23 7.40
C ALA A 269 19.79 -10.23 7.95
N ILE A 270 19.97 -8.93 7.67
CA ILE A 270 19.01 -7.87 8.03
C ILE A 270 17.68 -8.09 7.28
N GLN A 271 17.75 -8.43 6.00
CA GLN A 271 16.57 -8.69 5.17
C GLN A 271 15.71 -9.82 5.73
N ILE A 272 16.29 -10.89 6.28
CA ILE A 272 15.53 -11.93 6.97
C ILE A 272 14.79 -11.42 8.20
N VAL A 273 15.35 -10.45 8.92
CA VAL A 273 14.64 -9.79 10.02
C VAL A 273 13.50 -8.92 9.48
N SER A 274 13.70 -8.24 8.34
CA SER A 274 12.65 -7.46 7.64
C SER A 274 11.48 -8.37 7.25
N TRP A 275 11.75 -9.49 6.57
CA TRP A 275 10.72 -10.46 6.19
C TRP A 275 9.97 -11.05 7.39
N LEU A 276 10.65 -11.33 8.50
CA LEU A 276 10.01 -11.75 9.73
C LEU A 276 9.12 -10.65 10.34
N ALA A 277 9.54 -9.39 10.26
CA ALA A 277 8.76 -8.25 10.70
C ALA A 277 7.55 -8.00 9.78
N LYS A 278 7.65 -8.28 8.49
CA LYS A 278 6.57 -8.13 7.51
C LYS A 278 5.55 -9.27 7.61
N TYR A 279 5.99 -10.52 7.54
CA TYR A 279 5.09 -11.67 7.38
C TYR A 279 4.82 -12.46 8.67
N LYS A 280 5.67 -12.33 9.69
CA LYS A 280 5.59 -13.17 10.91
C LYS A 280 5.71 -12.35 12.21
N TYR A 281 5.29 -11.08 12.21
CA TYR A 281 5.40 -10.17 13.37
C TYR A 281 4.71 -10.70 14.64
N ASN A 282 3.57 -11.37 14.52
CA ASN A 282 2.89 -12.02 15.65
C ASN A 282 3.80 -13.05 16.35
N SER A 283 4.60 -13.78 15.59
CA SER A 283 5.59 -14.72 16.13
C SER A 283 6.71 -13.99 16.87
N LEU A 284 7.20 -12.86 16.33
CA LEU A 284 8.19 -12.01 17.01
C LEU A 284 7.65 -11.48 18.34
N LYS A 285 6.39 -11.02 18.38
CA LYS A 285 5.69 -10.58 19.60
C LYS A 285 5.56 -11.71 20.61
N LYS A 286 5.01 -12.86 20.19
CA LYS A 286 4.82 -14.08 21.02
C LYS A 286 6.12 -14.52 21.69
N HIS A 287 7.22 -14.50 20.94
CA HIS A 287 8.53 -14.94 21.42
C HIS A 287 9.39 -13.82 22.04
N LYS A 288 8.85 -12.60 22.15
CA LYS A 288 9.50 -11.41 22.76
C LYS A 288 10.82 -11.04 22.07
N LEU A 289 10.84 -11.11 20.74
CA LEU A 289 12.02 -10.87 19.92
C LEU A 289 12.14 -9.42 19.43
N VAL A 290 11.07 -8.62 19.50
CA VAL A 290 11.08 -7.21 19.06
C VAL A 290 12.16 -6.39 19.75
N ILE A 291 12.25 -6.44 21.08
CA ILE A 291 13.26 -5.69 21.84
C ILE A 291 14.69 -6.13 21.48
N PRO A 292 15.03 -7.45 21.48
CA PRO A 292 16.34 -7.91 21.00
C PRO A 292 16.70 -7.44 19.59
N ILE A 293 15.73 -7.40 18.67
CA ILE A 293 15.94 -6.89 17.31
C ILE A 293 16.29 -5.40 17.36
N LEU A 294 15.49 -4.57 18.03
CA LEU A 294 15.72 -3.13 18.11
C LEU A 294 17.04 -2.78 18.82
N GLN A 295 17.49 -3.59 19.78
CA GLN A 295 18.80 -3.43 20.43
C GLN A 295 19.98 -3.58 19.48
N VAL A 296 19.80 -4.24 18.33
CA VAL A 296 20.80 -4.36 17.27
C VAL A 296 20.54 -3.37 16.15
N MET A 297 19.29 -3.23 15.69
CA MET A 297 18.95 -2.36 14.56
C MET A 297 19.17 -0.87 14.86
N CYS A 298 18.82 -0.38 16.05
CA CYS A 298 19.01 1.05 16.38
C CYS A 298 20.50 1.46 16.37
N PRO A 299 21.44 0.69 16.97
CA PRO A 299 22.86 0.97 16.80
C PRO A 299 23.39 0.83 15.37
N LEU A 300 22.84 -0.06 14.54
CA LEU A 300 23.26 -0.20 13.13
C LEU A 300 23.01 1.08 12.31
N LEU A 301 22.00 1.88 12.67
CA LEU A 301 21.79 3.22 12.08
C LEU A 301 23.00 4.15 12.23
N ALA A 302 23.90 3.89 13.20
CA ALA A 302 25.10 4.68 13.43
C ALA A 302 26.35 4.13 12.70
N GLU A 303 26.22 3.07 11.90
CA GLU A 303 27.34 2.44 11.18
C GLU A 303 27.55 2.98 9.75
N SER A 304 26.84 4.03 9.33
CA SER A 304 26.81 4.50 7.93
C SER A 304 28.19 4.57 7.24
N SER A 305 28.24 4.06 6.00
CA SER A 305 29.39 4.11 5.10
C SER A 305 29.74 5.55 4.72
N ASP A 306 31.01 5.81 4.39
CA ASP A 306 31.46 7.11 3.91
C ASP A 306 30.67 7.52 2.64
N GLU A 307 30.28 8.80 2.57
CA GLU A 307 29.30 9.42 1.65
C GLU A 307 29.58 9.26 0.12
N GLU A 308 30.61 8.52 -0.30
CA GLU A 308 31.01 8.40 -1.72
C GLU A 308 30.42 7.19 -2.46
N ASP A 309 29.87 6.19 -1.77
CA ASP A 309 29.24 5.01 -2.38
C ASP A 309 27.76 4.90 -1.95
N ASP A 310 26.86 5.19 -2.88
CA ASP A 310 25.42 4.88 -2.78
C ASP A 310 25.24 3.36 -2.86
N ASP A 311 25.70 2.65 -1.83
CA ASP A 311 25.66 1.20 -1.74
C ASP A 311 24.24 0.77 -1.36
N ASP A 312 23.51 0.18 -2.31
CA ASP A 312 22.19 -0.44 -2.09
C ASP A 312 22.21 -1.48 -0.95
N LEU A 313 23.39 -1.95 -0.53
CA LEU A 313 23.61 -2.92 0.53
C LEU A 313 23.96 -2.29 1.90
N ALA A 314 23.81 -0.98 2.06
CA ALA A 314 24.18 -0.27 3.29
C ALA A 314 23.39 -0.76 4.53
N PRO A 315 24.08 -1.22 5.61
CA PRO A 315 23.42 -1.79 6.79
C PRO A 315 22.51 -0.84 7.57
N ASP A 316 22.79 0.45 7.56
CA ASP A 316 22.00 1.49 8.21
C ASP A 316 20.64 1.68 7.52
N ARG A 317 20.61 1.72 6.18
CA ARG A 317 19.38 1.79 5.39
C ARG A 317 18.51 0.55 5.59
N ALA A 318 19.11 -0.64 5.50
CA ALA A 318 18.40 -1.90 5.75
C ALA A 318 17.88 -1.99 7.20
N ALA A 319 18.63 -1.49 8.19
CA ALA A 319 18.17 -1.45 9.58
C ALA A 319 17.00 -0.47 9.79
N ALA A 320 16.99 0.67 9.07
CA ALA A 320 15.86 1.60 9.08
C ALA A 320 14.57 0.94 8.55
N GLU A 321 14.65 0.21 7.44
CA GLU A 321 13.52 -0.54 6.87
C GLU A 321 12.94 -1.57 7.85
N VAL A 322 13.81 -2.30 8.58
CA VAL A 322 13.36 -3.24 9.63
C VAL A 322 12.64 -2.50 10.76
N ILE A 323 13.16 -1.35 11.18
CA ILE A 323 12.55 -0.54 12.26
C ILE A 323 11.19 -0.01 11.82
N ASP A 324 11.09 0.49 10.59
CA ASP A 324 9.85 0.97 9.99
C ASP A 324 8.79 -0.14 9.88
N THR A 325 9.17 -1.27 9.27
CA THR A 325 8.28 -2.44 9.12
C THR A 325 7.79 -2.93 10.49
N LEU A 326 8.66 -2.95 11.51
CA LEU A 326 8.24 -3.28 12.88
C LEU A 326 7.32 -2.21 13.47
N ALA A 327 7.54 -0.92 13.20
CA ALA A 327 6.71 0.17 13.69
C ALA A 327 5.30 0.08 13.10
N MET A 328 5.17 -0.21 11.80
CA MET A 328 3.89 -0.40 11.11
C MET A 328 3.08 -1.58 11.69
N ASN A 329 3.74 -2.68 12.05
CA ASN A 329 3.07 -3.89 12.51
C ASN A 329 2.94 -3.99 14.05
N LEU A 330 3.85 -3.40 14.82
CA LEU A 330 3.99 -3.60 16.28
C LEU A 330 4.31 -2.30 17.05
N PRO A 331 3.58 -1.18 16.85
CA PRO A 331 3.97 0.14 17.35
C PRO A 331 4.16 0.22 18.87
N LYS A 332 3.29 -0.44 19.63
CA LYS A 332 3.36 -0.47 21.11
C LYS A 332 4.63 -1.12 21.65
N HIS A 333 5.25 -2.00 20.87
CA HIS A 333 6.50 -2.68 21.23
C HIS A 333 7.73 -1.95 20.69
N VAL A 334 7.58 -1.09 19.67
CA VAL A 334 8.67 -0.38 19.00
C VAL A 334 8.90 1.01 19.55
N PHE A 335 7.84 1.80 19.75
CA PHE A 335 7.98 3.19 20.18
C PHE A 335 8.78 3.35 21.48
N PRO A 336 8.51 2.61 22.58
CA PRO A 336 9.23 2.84 23.84
C PRO A 336 10.74 2.55 23.75
N PRO A 337 11.21 1.41 23.18
CA PRO A 337 12.65 1.17 23.00
C PRO A 337 13.34 2.17 22.06
N VAL A 338 12.71 2.54 20.94
CA VAL A 338 13.29 3.50 19.99
C VAL A 338 13.36 4.90 20.61
N PHE A 339 12.32 5.32 21.33
CA PHE A 339 12.30 6.59 22.03
C PHE A 339 13.35 6.65 23.16
N GLU A 340 13.56 5.55 23.88
CA GLU A 340 14.65 5.43 24.86
C GLU A 340 16.03 5.55 24.20
N PHE A 341 16.26 4.82 23.10
CA PHE A 341 17.49 4.92 22.31
C PHE A 341 17.74 6.37 21.86
N ALA A 342 16.74 7.02 21.25
CA ALA A 342 16.86 8.39 20.78
C ALA A 342 17.14 9.38 21.94
N SER A 343 16.45 9.23 23.06
CA SER A 343 16.63 10.07 24.25
C SER A 343 18.05 10.00 24.84
N ILE A 344 18.72 8.86 24.71
CA ILE A 344 20.11 8.67 25.15
C ILE A 344 21.09 9.12 24.07
N SER A 345 20.88 8.69 22.83
CA SER A 345 21.80 8.85 21.72
C SER A 345 21.90 10.30 21.23
N CYS A 346 20.85 11.13 21.39
CA CYS A 346 20.89 12.54 21.05
C CYS A 346 21.94 13.36 21.84
N GLN A 347 22.40 12.84 22.98
CA GLN A 347 23.45 13.46 23.82
C GLN A 347 24.82 12.79 23.64
N SER A 348 24.96 11.87 22.68
CA SER A 348 26.20 11.13 22.46
C SER A 348 27.34 12.03 21.97
N THR A 349 28.55 11.73 22.42
CA THR A 349 29.76 12.37 21.89
C THR A 349 30.07 11.93 20.47
N ASN A 350 29.60 10.74 20.06
CA ASN A 350 29.71 10.26 18.69
C ASN A 350 28.56 10.85 17.85
N LEU A 351 28.90 11.60 16.80
CA LEU A 351 27.93 12.24 15.90
C LEU A 351 27.00 11.23 15.24
N LYS A 352 27.48 10.02 14.91
CA LYS A 352 26.68 9.00 14.22
C LYS A 352 25.52 8.50 15.08
N PHE A 353 25.69 8.47 16.40
CA PHE A 353 24.59 8.17 17.32
C PHE A 353 23.60 9.34 17.46
N ARG A 354 24.07 10.59 17.37
CA ARG A 354 23.16 11.76 17.35
C ARG A 354 22.33 11.81 16.07
N GLU A 355 22.95 11.48 14.95
CA GLU A 355 22.30 11.30 13.65
C GLU A 355 21.25 10.18 13.71
N ALA A 356 21.67 8.97 14.08
CA ALA A 356 20.79 7.80 14.25
C ALA A 356 19.60 8.08 15.18
N SER A 357 19.79 8.90 16.22
CA SER A 357 18.70 9.33 17.11
C SER A 357 17.61 10.10 16.39
N ALA A 358 17.96 11.00 15.47
CA ALA A 358 16.98 11.78 14.71
C ALA A 358 16.33 10.91 13.63
N THR A 359 17.15 10.14 12.89
CA THR A 359 16.68 9.20 11.86
C THR A 359 15.68 8.20 12.42
N ALA A 360 16.00 7.54 13.55
CA ALA A 360 15.12 6.54 14.14
C ALA A 360 13.75 7.11 14.54
N LEU A 361 13.68 8.36 14.99
CA LEU A 361 12.40 9.00 15.32
C LEU A 361 11.60 9.32 14.05
N GLY A 362 12.25 9.80 12.98
CA GLY A 362 11.60 10.03 11.69
C GLY A 362 11.03 8.75 11.10
N VAL A 363 11.83 7.69 11.06
CA VAL A 363 11.48 6.36 10.52
C VAL A 363 10.24 5.77 11.19
N ILE A 364 10.09 5.87 12.51
CA ILE A 364 8.93 5.25 13.19
C ILE A 364 7.66 6.10 13.15
N SER A 365 7.69 7.29 12.55
CA SER A 365 6.65 8.30 12.73
C SER A 365 5.28 7.88 12.19
N GLU A 366 5.25 7.19 11.04
CA GLU A 366 4.05 6.61 10.45
C GLU A 366 3.46 5.52 11.34
N GLY A 367 4.18 4.41 11.52
CA GLY A 367 3.68 3.27 12.29
C GLY A 367 3.37 3.61 13.75
N CYS A 368 4.08 4.55 14.37
CA CYS A 368 3.92 4.91 15.78
C CYS A 368 3.11 6.19 16.04
N PHE A 369 2.39 6.73 15.05
CA PHE A 369 1.59 7.96 15.17
C PHE A 369 0.81 8.08 16.48
N ASP A 370 -0.03 7.07 16.77
CA ASP A 370 -0.93 7.05 17.94
C ASP A 370 -0.20 7.19 19.29
N LEU A 371 1.04 6.70 19.38
CA LEU A 371 1.85 6.77 20.59
C LEU A 371 2.70 8.05 20.62
N MET A 372 3.17 8.47 19.46
CA MET A 372 3.98 9.68 19.31
C MET A 372 3.16 10.94 19.57
N LYS A 373 1.88 11.00 19.16
CA LYS A 373 1.02 12.15 19.43
C LYS A 373 0.85 12.43 20.92
N GLU A 374 0.82 11.39 21.77
CA GLU A 374 0.78 11.56 23.24
C GLU A 374 2.10 12.08 23.83
N LYS A 375 3.20 12.02 23.08
CA LYS A 375 4.58 12.38 23.47
C LYS A 375 5.25 13.34 22.51
N LEU A 376 4.46 14.09 21.74
CA LEU A 376 4.97 14.87 20.62
C LEU A 376 5.97 15.94 21.07
N ASP A 377 5.68 16.66 22.16
CA ASP A 377 6.57 17.67 22.74
C ASP A 377 7.99 17.13 23.03
N PRO A 378 8.18 16.06 23.84
CA PRO A 378 9.50 15.45 24.04
C PRO A 378 10.20 15.00 22.75
N VAL A 379 9.47 14.35 21.84
CA VAL A 379 10.01 13.87 20.56
C VAL A 379 10.51 15.04 19.72
N LEU A 380 9.69 16.07 19.56
CA LEU A 380 9.99 17.26 18.78
C LEU A 380 11.20 18.01 19.36
N ASN A 381 11.33 18.07 20.69
CA ASN A 381 12.50 18.69 21.33
C ASN A 381 13.82 18.02 20.93
N ILE A 382 13.86 16.69 20.81
CA ILE A 382 15.07 15.96 20.38
C ILE A 382 15.44 16.38 18.95
N VAL A 383 14.47 16.38 18.04
CA VAL A 383 14.70 16.69 16.62
C VAL A 383 15.07 18.16 16.42
N LEU A 384 14.39 19.10 17.08
CA LEU A 384 14.71 20.54 16.99
C LEU A 384 16.08 20.87 17.60
N MET A 385 16.56 20.09 18.59
CA MET A 385 17.93 20.20 19.09
C MET A 385 18.94 19.71 18.05
N ALA A 386 18.68 18.56 17.42
CA ALA A 386 19.54 18.00 16.37
C ALA A 386 19.64 18.92 15.13
N LEU A 387 18.59 19.68 14.80
CA LEU A 387 18.61 20.67 13.72
C LEU A 387 19.60 21.84 13.97
N ARG A 388 20.05 22.02 15.22
CA ARG A 388 21.04 23.03 15.62
C ARG A 388 22.42 22.45 15.91
N ASP A 389 22.64 21.18 15.57
CA ASP A 389 23.91 20.49 15.81
C ASP A 389 25.05 21.09 14.97
N PRO A 390 26.30 21.13 15.48
CA PRO A 390 27.44 21.58 14.68
C PRO A 390 27.70 20.73 13.43
N GLU A 391 27.35 19.44 13.44
CA GLU A 391 27.64 18.51 12.35
C GLU A 391 26.52 18.48 11.30
N GLN A 392 26.88 18.56 10.01
CA GLN A 392 25.89 18.62 8.92
C GLN A 392 25.01 17.36 8.83
N MET A 393 25.59 16.17 9.04
CA MET A 393 24.88 14.88 8.98
C MET A 393 23.73 14.85 10.00
N VAL A 394 23.97 15.34 11.22
CA VAL A 394 22.96 15.40 12.29
C VAL A 394 21.85 16.40 11.94
N ARG A 395 22.19 17.56 11.38
CA ARG A 395 21.19 18.53 10.90
C ARG A 395 20.38 17.99 9.73
N GLY A 396 21.01 17.22 8.84
CA GLY A 396 20.36 16.53 7.73
C GLY A 396 19.33 15.51 8.23
N ALA A 397 19.73 14.62 9.15
CA ALA A 397 18.83 13.64 9.77
C ALA A 397 17.67 14.31 10.53
N ALA A 398 17.92 15.43 11.20
CA ALA A 398 16.86 16.21 11.84
C ALA A 398 15.88 16.82 10.83
N SER A 399 16.37 17.28 9.68
CA SER A 399 15.52 17.82 8.60
C SER A 399 14.66 16.71 8.00
N PHE A 400 15.24 15.55 7.71
CA PHE A 400 14.50 14.36 7.29
C PHE A 400 13.39 13.99 8.29
N ALA A 401 13.73 13.87 9.58
CA ALA A 401 12.75 13.54 10.62
C ALA A 401 11.63 14.57 10.75
N LEU A 402 11.90 15.87 10.54
CA LEU A 402 10.85 16.89 10.51
C LEU A 402 9.93 16.74 9.30
N GLY A 403 10.44 16.33 8.14
CA GLY A 403 9.59 16.06 6.97
C GLY A 403 8.69 14.85 7.21
N GLN A 404 9.24 13.76 7.74
CA GLN A 404 8.47 12.59 8.16
C GLN A 404 7.40 12.95 9.20
N PHE A 405 7.73 13.78 10.20
CA PHE A 405 6.72 14.26 11.16
C PHE A 405 5.64 15.10 10.49
N ALA A 406 5.99 15.88 9.48
CA ALA A 406 5.05 16.69 8.73
C ALA A 406 4.14 15.87 7.81
N GLU A 407 4.56 14.69 7.36
CA GLU A 407 3.73 13.78 6.58
C GLU A 407 2.83 12.95 7.49
N HIS A 408 3.39 12.36 8.54
CA HIS A 408 2.74 11.26 9.25
C HIS A 408 2.17 11.63 10.63
N LEU A 409 2.56 12.76 11.23
CA LEU A 409 2.05 13.19 12.55
C LEU A 409 0.94 14.25 12.43
N GLN A 410 0.18 14.20 11.34
CA GLN A 410 -0.94 15.10 11.07
C GLN A 410 -2.23 14.64 11.78
N PRO A 411 -3.09 15.57 12.25
CA PRO A 411 -2.91 17.03 12.27
C PRO A 411 -2.11 17.55 13.47
N GLU A 412 -1.69 16.71 14.41
CA GLU A 412 -1.12 17.11 15.70
C GLU A 412 0.15 17.95 15.57
N ILE A 413 1.01 17.65 14.60
CA ILE A 413 2.24 18.41 14.33
C ILE A 413 1.98 19.86 13.96
N LEU A 414 0.85 20.17 13.31
CA LEU A 414 0.49 21.53 12.94
C LEU A 414 0.23 22.39 14.16
N ALA A 415 -0.23 21.83 15.28
CA ALA A 415 -0.35 22.60 16.53
C ALA A 415 0.99 23.24 16.99
N HIS A 416 2.12 22.74 16.47
CA HIS A 416 3.47 23.21 16.77
C HIS A 416 4.08 24.12 15.68
N TYR A 417 3.34 24.53 14.64
CA TYR A 417 3.89 25.29 13.50
C TYR A 417 4.68 26.54 13.90
N GLN A 418 4.26 27.24 14.96
CA GLN A 418 4.92 28.46 15.45
C GLN A 418 6.36 28.20 15.94
N SER A 419 6.66 26.97 16.37
CA SER A 419 7.98 26.55 16.83
C SER A 419 8.80 25.86 15.74
N VAL A 420 8.13 25.10 14.85
CA VAL A 420 8.77 24.27 13.84
C VAL A 420 9.13 25.06 12.58
N LEU A 421 8.18 25.82 12.03
CA LEU A 421 8.35 26.49 10.73
C LEU A 421 9.52 27.50 10.73
N PRO A 422 9.74 28.33 11.77
CA PRO A 422 10.92 29.20 11.82
C PRO A 422 12.26 28.44 11.84
N CYS A 423 12.27 27.23 12.42
CA CYS A 423 13.45 26.38 12.45
C CYS A 423 13.76 25.81 11.06
N ILE A 424 12.75 25.30 10.34
CA ILE A 424 12.88 24.84 8.95
C ILE A 424 13.34 25.99 8.03
N LEU A 425 12.75 27.18 8.17
CA LEU A 425 13.11 28.38 7.41
C LEU A 425 14.57 28.84 7.62
N THR A 426 15.17 28.46 8.75
CA THR A 426 16.60 28.69 9.02
C THR A 426 17.44 27.59 8.37
N ALA A 427 16.98 26.33 8.41
CA ALA A 427 17.68 25.18 7.86
C ALA A 427 17.77 25.18 6.32
N ILE A 428 16.78 25.73 5.60
CA ILE A 428 16.87 25.94 4.14
C ILE A 428 17.95 26.97 3.72
N GLU A 429 18.54 27.69 4.68
CA GLU A 429 19.67 28.60 4.47
C GLU A 429 21.01 27.99 4.93
N ASP A 430 21.05 26.69 5.25
CA ASP A 430 22.27 26.02 5.71
C ASP A 430 23.43 26.14 4.72
N THR A 431 24.65 26.07 5.22
CA THR A 431 25.85 26.06 4.37
C THR A 431 25.98 24.79 3.53
N SER A 432 25.44 23.66 4.01
CA SER A 432 25.45 22.37 3.32
C SER A 432 24.28 22.24 2.36
N GLU A 433 24.55 21.82 1.12
CA GLU A 433 23.51 21.60 0.11
C GLU A 433 22.61 20.42 0.48
N GLU A 434 23.16 19.35 1.05
CA GLU A 434 22.40 18.17 1.48
C GLU A 434 21.40 18.51 2.59
N VAL A 435 21.82 19.33 3.57
CA VAL A 435 20.92 19.81 4.64
C VAL A 435 19.80 20.67 4.05
N LYS A 436 20.11 21.54 3.08
CA LYS A 436 19.10 22.34 2.38
C LYS A 436 18.09 21.48 1.66
N GLU A 437 18.53 20.46 0.95
CA GLU A 437 17.67 19.53 0.21
C GLU A 437 16.66 18.85 1.14
N LYS A 438 17.14 18.23 2.23
CA LYS A 438 16.30 17.61 3.26
C LYS A 438 15.40 18.63 3.97
N SER A 439 15.84 19.88 4.11
CA SER A 439 15.04 20.97 4.68
C SER A 439 13.94 21.46 3.75
N TYR A 440 14.16 21.46 2.43
CA TYR A 440 13.12 21.77 1.45
C TYR A 440 12.04 20.70 1.41
N TYR A 441 12.44 19.42 1.49
CA TYR A 441 11.51 18.30 1.71
C TYR A 441 10.64 18.54 2.95
N ALA A 442 11.26 18.80 4.10
CA ALA A 442 10.53 19.09 5.33
C ALA A 442 9.61 20.31 5.22
N LEU A 443 10.04 21.36 4.52
CA LEU A 443 9.24 22.54 4.28
C LEU A 443 8.03 22.24 3.40
N ALA A 444 8.21 21.47 2.33
CA ALA A 444 7.15 21.09 1.40
C ALA A 444 6.06 20.32 2.15
N ALA A 445 6.43 19.20 2.80
CA ALA A 445 5.52 18.37 3.59
C ALA A 445 4.79 19.16 4.69
N PHE A 446 5.50 20.06 5.39
CA PHE A 446 4.89 20.86 6.44
C PHE A 446 3.88 21.86 5.88
N CYS A 447 4.23 22.56 4.80
CA CYS A 447 3.37 23.58 4.20
C CYS A 447 2.10 22.98 3.57
N GLU A 448 2.18 21.78 3.00
CA GLU A 448 1.06 21.12 2.31
C GLU A 448 -0.21 21.02 3.17
N ASN A 449 -0.05 20.75 4.46
CA ASN A 449 -1.16 20.55 5.39
C ASN A 449 -1.55 21.81 6.20
N MET A 450 -0.89 22.97 6.00
CA MET A 450 -1.10 24.14 6.87
C MET A 450 -2.46 24.83 6.70
N GLY A 451 -3.16 24.66 5.60
CA GLY A 451 -4.42 25.37 5.34
C GLY A 451 -4.29 26.90 5.48
N GLU A 452 -5.26 27.56 6.12
CA GLU A 452 -5.32 29.03 6.25
C GLU A 452 -4.14 29.62 7.04
N GLU A 453 -3.52 28.85 7.94
CA GLU A 453 -2.41 29.26 8.78
C GLU A 453 -1.17 29.67 7.97
N ILE A 454 -1.04 29.16 6.75
CA ILE A 454 0.08 29.49 5.85
C ILE A 454 0.09 30.97 5.44
N VAL A 455 -1.08 31.62 5.42
CA VAL A 455 -1.24 33.00 4.93
C VAL A 455 -0.36 33.97 5.71
N GLY A 456 -0.17 33.75 7.01
CA GLY A 456 0.70 34.58 7.85
C GLY A 456 2.20 34.47 7.53
N TYR A 457 2.61 33.43 6.81
CA TYR A 457 4.00 33.13 6.46
C TYR A 457 4.28 33.21 4.95
N LEU A 458 3.27 33.50 4.13
CA LEU A 458 3.37 33.41 2.68
C LEU A 458 4.45 34.35 2.11
N ASP A 459 4.47 35.62 2.52
CA ASP A 459 5.47 36.60 2.07
C ASP A 459 6.93 36.18 2.38
N PRO A 460 7.30 35.84 3.63
CA PRO A 460 8.66 35.40 3.93
C PRO A 460 9.03 34.05 3.29
N LEU A 461 8.08 33.11 3.17
CA LEU A 461 8.28 31.84 2.46
C LEU A 461 8.62 32.08 0.99
N MET A 462 7.75 32.79 0.28
CA MET A 462 7.93 33.07 -1.14
C MET A 462 9.16 33.94 -1.40
N GLY A 463 9.50 34.86 -0.51
CA GLY A 463 10.75 35.63 -0.62
C GLY A 463 12.00 34.74 -0.65
N LYS A 464 12.09 33.74 0.23
CA LYS A 464 13.23 32.81 0.31
C LYS A 464 13.21 31.80 -0.84
N LEU A 465 12.07 31.18 -1.11
CA LEU A 465 11.92 30.16 -2.18
C LEU A 465 12.20 30.75 -3.56
N MET A 466 11.70 31.95 -3.86
CA MET A 466 11.96 32.60 -5.16
C MET A 466 13.43 33.00 -5.36
N ALA A 467 14.13 33.34 -4.27
CA ALA A 467 15.56 33.62 -4.32
C ALA A 467 16.38 32.34 -4.56
N ALA A 468 16.04 31.25 -3.86
CA ALA A 468 16.66 29.95 -4.03
C ALA A 468 16.46 29.41 -5.45
N LEU A 469 15.23 29.43 -5.96
CA LEU A 469 14.91 28.99 -7.32
C LEU A 469 15.75 29.69 -8.41
N GLN A 470 16.16 30.94 -8.18
CA GLN A 470 16.96 31.71 -9.15
C GLN A 470 18.47 31.51 -9.04
N SER A 471 18.97 31.10 -7.86
CA SER A 471 20.41 31.16 -7.55
C SER A 471 21.03 29.85 -7.11
N SER A 472 20.22 28.86 -6.73
CA SER A 472 20.69 27.55 -6.29
C SER A 472 21.09 26.64 -7.46
N PRO A 473 21.93 25.61 -7.21
CA PRO A 473 22.17 24.51 -8.15
C PRO A 473 20.90 23.73 -8.51
N ARG A 474 20.95 22.92 -9.57
CA ARG A 474 19.78 22.24 -10.16
C ARG A 474 19.00 21.35 -9.18
N ASN A 475 19.70 20.49 -8.42
CA ASN A 475 19.09 19.62 -7.41
C ASN A 475 18.31 20.41 -6.34
N LEU A 476 18.83 21.57 -5.91
CA LEU A 476 18.12 22.44 -4.97
C LEU A 476 16.99 23.24 -5.63
N GLN A 477 17.08 23.55 -6.93
CA GLN A 477 15.97 24.14 -7.67
C GLN A 477 14.79 23.17 -7.76
N GLU A 478 15.05 21.87 -7.92
CA GLU A 478 14.04 20.80 -7.95
C GLU A 478 13.24 20.74 -6.66
N THR A 479 13.89 20.55 -5.52
CA THR A 479 13.22 20.52 -4.21
C THR A 479 12.57 21.86 -3.83
N CYS A 480 13.17 22.98 -4.26
CA CYS A 480 12.54 24.29 -4.11
C CYS A 480 11.24 24.42 -4.93
N MET A 481 11.16 23.82 -6.12
CA MET A 481 9.92 23.82 -6.92
C MET A 481 8.81 23.03 -6.21
N SER A 482 9.13 21.87 -5.63
CA SER A 482 8.19 21.08 -4.82
C SER A 482 7.67 21.89 -3.62
N ALA A 483 8.55 22.56 -2.88
CA ALA A 483 8.15 23.42 -1.75
C ALA A 483 7.24 24.59 -2.17
N ILE A 484 7.50 25.22 -3.34
CA ILE A 484 6.59 26.24 -3.89
C ILE A 484 5.24 25.62 -4.25
N GLY A 485 5.22 24.39 -4.77
CA GLY A 485 4.02 23.63 -5.06
C GLY A 485 3.16 23.44 -3.82
N SER A 486 3.72 22.89 -2.74
CA SER A 486 3.00 22.69 -1.48
C SER A 486 2.48 24.00 -0.88
N VAL A 487 3.28 25.08 -0.96
CA VAL A 487 2.83 26.42 -0.54
C VAL A 487 1.66 26.93 -1.40
N ALA A 488 1.70 26.69 -2.71
CA ALA A 488 0.63 27.09 -3.62
C ALA A 488 -0.67 26.30 -3.40
N ALA A 489 -0.56 25.00 -3.13
CA ALA A 489 -1.68 24.13 -2.79
C ALA A 489 -2.37 24.61 -1.50
N ALA A 490 -1.61 24.79 -0.42
CA ALA A 490 -2.15 25.20 0.88
C ALA A 490 -2.68 26.64 0.90
N ALA A 491 -2.02 27.58 0.19
CA ALA A 491 -2.45 28.98 0.17
C ALA A 491 -3.63 29.25 -0.78
N GLU A 492 -3.95 28.31 -1.67
CA GLU A 492 -5.00 28.44 -2.69
C GLU A 492 -4.97 29.84 -3.37
N GLN A 493 -6.09 30.57 -3.32
CA GLN A 493 -6.24 31.89 -3.94
C GLN A 493 -5.31 32.95 -3.35
N ALA A 494 -4.80 32.77 -2.13
CA ALA A 494 -3.84 33.70 -1.53
C ALA A 494 -2.47 33.65 -2.24
N PHE A 495 -2.18 32.59 -3.02
CA PHE A 495 -0.95 32.47 -3.81
C PHE A 495 -0.90 33.38 -5.05
N ASN A 496 -2.04 33.91 -5.49
CA ASN A 496 -2.17 34.69 -6.73
C ASN A 496 -1.14 35.83 -6.94
N PRO A 497 -0.70 36.59 -5.90
CA PRO A 497 0.33 37.64 -6.08
C PRO A 497 1.68 37.11 -6.57
N TYR A 498 1.95 35.82 -6.40
CA TYR A 498 3.22 35.16 -6.73
C TYR A 498 3.19 34.41 -8.06
N ALA A 499 2.00 33.98 -8.48
CA ALA A 499 1.80 33.05 -9.60
C ALA A 499 2.45 33.52 -10.91
N GLU A 500 2.25 34.79 -11.31
CA GLU A 500 2.82 35.32 -12.57
C GLU A 500 4.34 35.17 -12.61
N ARG A 501 5.03 35.46 -11.50
CA ARG A 501 6.48 35.37 -11.44
C ARG A 501 6.97 33.92 -11.45
N VAL A 502 6.26 33.02 -10.78
CA VAL A 502 6.58 31.57 -10.76
C VAL A 502 6.41 30.98 -12.15
N LEU A 503 5.27 31.19 -12.80
CA LEU A 503 4.97 30.70 -14.16
C LEU A 503 6.01 31.20 -15.17
N GLU A 504 6.49 32.44 -15.03
CA GLU A 504 7.51 33.02 -15.90
C GLU A 504 8.87 32.32 -15.75
N LEU A 505 9.21 31.85 -14.55
CA LEU A 505 10.41 31.03 -14.33
C LEU A 505 10.21 29.61 -14.89
N MET A 506 9.03 29.02 -14.72
CA MET A 506 8.74 27.66 -15.20
C MET A 506 8.84 27.54 -16.72
N LYS A 507 8.49 28.59 -17.47
CA LYS A 507 8.68 28.63 -18.94
C LYS A 507 10.11 28.30 -19.38
N PHE A 508 11.12 28.66 -18.59
CA PHE A 508 12.52 28.34 -18.87
C PHE A 508 12.83 26.86 -18.66
N PHE A 509 12.38 26.29 -17.54
CA PHE A 509 12.65 24.89 -17.20
C PHE A 509 11.89 23.90 -18.11
N MET A 510 10.64 24.23 -18.48
CA MET A 510 9.77 23.35 -19.27
C MET A 510 10.22 23.12 -20.72
N VAL A 511 11.28 23.80 -21.17
CA VAL A 511 11.84 23.66 -22.53
C VAL A 511 13.25 23.08 -22.54
N LEU A 512 13.79 22.68 -21.38
CA LEU A 512 15.10 22.04 -21.28
C LEU A 512 15.06 20.64 -21.92
N THR A 513 16.16 20.23 -22.54
CA THR A 513 16.23 18.97 -23.33
C THR A 513 17.47 18.14 -23.05
N ASN A 514 18.39 18.62 -22.20
CA ASN A 514 19.54 17.84 -21.77
C ASN A 514 19.10 16.83 -20.72
N ASP A 515 19.66 15.62 -20.74
CA ASP A 515 19.34 14.54 -19.80
C ASP A 515 19.50 14.98 -18.33
N GLU A 516 20.55 15.76 -18.01
CA GLU A 516 20.81 16.29 -16.66
C GLU A 516 19.76 17.32 -16.17
N ASP A 517 18.97 17.90 -17.07
CA ASP A 517 17.95 18.91 -16.76
C ASP A 517 16.51 18.31 -16.75
N LEU A 518 16.33 17.03 -17.09
CA LEU A 518 15.00 16.45 -17.30
C LEU A 518 14.18 16.34 -16.00
N ARG A 519 14.83 16.06 -14.86
CA ARG A 519 14.19 16.06 -13.55
C ARG A 519 13.67 17.46 -13.17
N SER A 520 14.52 18.48 -13.34
CA SER A 520 14.11 19.89 -13.21
C SER A 520 12.95 20.27 -14.13
N ARG A 521 12.91 19.76 -15.36
CA ARG A 521 11.79 19.96 -16.30
C ARG A 521 10.51 19.26 -15.83
N ALA A 522 10.63 18.05 -15.27
CA ALA A 522 9.51 17.31 -14.70
C ALA A 522 8.88 18.12 -13.56
N ARG A 523 9.69 18.53 -12.57
CA ARG A 523 9.25 19.35 -11.42
C ARG A 523 8.64 20.68 -11.83
N ALA A 524 9.18 21.33 -12.86
CA ALA A 524 8.59 22.54 -13.40
C ALA A 524 7.20 22.29 -14.03
N THR A 525 7.01 21.14 -14.70
CA THR A 525 5.73 20.77 -15.31
C THR A 525 4.67 20.51 -14.26
N GLU A 526 5.02 19.77 -13.21
CA GLU A 526 4.19 19.54 -12.01
C GLU A 526 3.78 20.87 -11.36
N LEU A 527 4.74 21.75 -11.07
CA LEU A 527 4.49 23.04 -10.41
C LEU A 527 3.53 23.93 -11.22
N VAL A 528 3.65 23.95 -12.56
CA VAL A 528 2.69 24.71 -13.39
C VAL A 528 1.27 24.15 -13.22
N GLY A 529 1.11 22.84 -13.12
CA GLY A 529 -0.18 22.20 -12.84
C GLY A 529 -0.77 22.64 -11.50
N ILE A 530 0.03 22.61 -10.44
CA ILE A 530 -0.39 23.02 -9.09
C ILE A 530 -0.76 24.51 -9.06
N VAL A 531 0.09 25.38 -9.62
CA VAL A 531 -0.20 26.83 -9.69
C VAL A 531 -1.46 27.10 -10.52
N ALA A 532 -1.73 26.30 -11.55
CA ALA A 532 -2.95 26.43 -12.34
C ALA A 532 -4.21 26.20 -11.50
N MET A 533 -4.17 25.26 -10.55
CA MET A 533 -5.26 25.00 -9.59
C MET A 533 -5.50 26.22 -8.69
N SER A 534 -4.45 26.83 -8.14
CA SER A 534 -4.55 28.01 -7.25
C SER A 534 -5.06 29.27 -7.98
N VAL A 535 -4.61 29.48 -9.22
CA VAL A 535 -5.00 30.64 -10.05
C VAL A 535 -6.39 30.47 -10.67
N GLY A 536 -6.74 29.22 -10.99
CA GLY A 536 -7.98 28.85 -11.64
C GLY A 536 -8.09 29.30 -13.11
N ARG A 537 -9.20 28.90 -13.73
CA ARG A 537 -9.46 29.09 -15.16
C ARG A 537 -9.20 30.50 -15.68
N LYS A 538 -9.75 31.51 -15.01
CA LYS A 538 -9.74 32.91 -15.52
C LYS A 538 -8.33 33.47 -15.65
N GLY A 539 -7.40 33.07 -14.79
CA GLY A 539 -6.01 33.53 -14.86
C GLY A 539 -5.14 32.69 -15.79
N MET A 540 -5.46 31.40 -15.97
CA MET A 540 -4.65 30.47 -16.76
C MET A 540 -5.00 30.42 -18.25
N GLU A 541 -6.28 30.50 -18.62
CA GLU A 541 -6.77 30.12 -19.96
C GLU A 541 -6.07 30.88 -21.11
N ALA A 542 -5.73 32.15 -20.92
CA ALA A 542 -5.06 32.97 -21.94
C ALA A 542 -3.56 32.66 -22.12
N ILE A 543 -2.89 32.14 -21.09
CA ILE A 543 -1.43 31.90 -21.07
C ILE A 543 -1.06 30.43 -21.18
N LEU A 544 -2.05 29.54 -21.17
CA LEU A 544 -1.89 28.09 -21.17
C LEU A 544 -1.29 27.48 -22.46
N PRO A 545 -1.56 27.95 -23.69
CA PRO A 545 -1.14 27.25 -24.91
C PRO A 545 0.38 26.94 -25.00
N PRO A 546 1.29 27.86 -24.65
CA PRO A 546 2.73 27.56 -24.63
C PRO A 546 3.11 26.44 -23.64
N PHE A 547 2.44 26.36 -22.48
CA PHE A 547 2.69 25.31 -21.49
C PHE A 547 2.20 23.94 -22.00
N ILE A 548 1.04 23.90 -22.66
CA ILE A 548 0.52 22.67 -23.30
C ILE A 548 1.49 22.17 -24.38
N ASP A 549 2.00 23.07 -25.22
CA ASP A 549 2.95 22.69 -26.26
C ASP A 549 4.29 22.21 -25.67
N ALA A 550 4.78 22.85 -24.61
CA ALA A 550 5.97 22.42 -23.88
C ALA A 550 5.78 21.04 -23.23
N ALA A 551 4.66 20.81 -22.54
CA ALA A 551 4.28 19.53 -21.95
C ALA A 551 4.24 18.40 -23.01
N ILE A 552 3.52 18.60 -24.11
CA ILE A 552 3.42 17.63 -25.20
C ILE A 552 4.80 17.32 -25.80
N SER A 553 5.66 18.33 -25.97
CA SER A 553 7.02 18.11 -26.48
C SER A 553 7.89 17.25 -25.56
N GLY A 554 7.59 17.20 -24.26
CA GLY A 554 8.34 16.42 -23.27
C GLY A 554 8.27 14.91 -23.49
N PHE A 555 7.18 14.41 -24.08
CA PHE A 555 7.03 12.99 -24.41
C PHE A 555 8.10 12.48 -25.40
N GLY A 556 8.68 13.38 -26.20
CA GLY A 556 9.76 13.06 -27.13
C GLY A 556 11.14 12.85 -26.49
N LEU A 557 11.29 13.07 -25.17
CA LEU A 557 12.58 12.99 -24.45
C LEU A 557 12.81 11.65 -23.72
N GLU A 558 11.92 10.67 -23.90
CA GLU A 558 12.05 9.30 -23.36
C GLU A 558 12.45 9.20 -21.87
N PHE A 559 11.92 10.10 -21.03
CA PHE A 559 12.15 10.12 -19.59
C PHE A 559 10.84 9.95 -18.82
N SER A 560 10.70 8.85 -18.06
CA SER A 560 9.43 8.44 -17.47
C SER A 560 8.91 9.38 -16.39
N GLU A 561 9.75 9.86 -15.47
CA GLU A 561 9.35 10.84 -14.42
C GLU A 561 8.78 12.14 -15.04
N LEU A 562 9.32 12.60 -16.18
CA LEU A 562 8.74 13.74 -16.90
C LEU A 562 7.36 13.41 -17.47
N ARG A 563 7.17 12.23 -18.04
CA ARG A 563 5.88 11.83 -18.63
C ARG A 563 4.82 11.64 -17.56
N GLU A 564 5.18 11.03 -16.44
CA GLU A 564 4.36 10.93 -15.22
C GLU A 564 3.84 12.30 -14.79
N TYR A 565 4.73 13.25 -14.48
CA TYR A 565 4.33 14.60 -14.07
C TYR A 565 3.61 15.39 -15.17
N THR A 566 3.85 15.05 -16.44
CA THR A 566 3.09 15.64 -17.54
C THR A 566 1.63 15.14 -17.57
N HIS A 567 1.36 13.87 -17.23
CA HIS A 567 0.00 13.37 -17.07
C HIS A 567 -0.70 14.06 -15.89
N GLY A 568 -0.02 14.21 -14.76
CA GLY A 568 -0.51 14.99 -13.61
C GLY A 568 -0.83 16.46 -13.97
N PHE A 569 0.05 17.11 -14.74
CA PHE A 569 -0.20 18.44 -15.29
C PHE A 569 -1.48 18.47 -16.14
N PHE A 570 -1.67 17.54 -17.08
CA PHE A 570 -2.88 17.51 -17.89
C PHE A 570 -4.14 17.26 -17.07
N SER A 571 -4.07 16.44 -16.02
CA SER A 571 -5.18 16.21 -15.09
C SER A 571 -5.61 17.51 -14.41
N ASN A 572 -4.68 18.27 -13.84
CA ASN A 572 -4.95 19.58 -13.25
C ASN A 572 -5.56 20.56 -14.25
N ILE A 573 -5.06 20.56 -15.50
CA ILE A 573 -5.60 21.41 -16.56
C ILE A 573 -7.02 20.98 -16.97
N ALA A 574 -7.31 19.68 -17.01
CA ALA A 574 -8.64 19.17 -17.30
C ALA A 574 -9.64 19.63 -16.24
N GLU A 575 -9.25 19.59 -14.96
CA GLU A 575 -10.09 20.06 -13.86
C GLU A 575 -10.43 21.56 -13.98
N ILE A 576 -9.44 22.43 -14.21
CA ILE A 576 -9.71 23.87 -14.28
C ILE A 576 -10.46 24.29 -15.55
N LEU A 577 -10.30 23.58 -16.67
CA LEU A 577 -10.96 23.93 -17.93
C LEU A 577 -12.33 23.28 -18.11
N ASP A 578 -12.62 22.18 -17.39
CA ASP A 578 -13.84 21.36 -17.53
C ASP A 578 -14.05 21.03 -19.03
N ASP A 579 -15.27 21.22 -19.56
CA ASP A 579 -15.60 21.01 -20.98
C ASP A 579 -14.63 21.70 -21.98
N SER A 580 -13.95 22.78 -21.59
CA SER A 580 -13.03 23.50 -22.48
C SER A 580 -11.70 22.79 -22.70
N PHE A 581 -11.39 21.76 -21.90
CA PHE A 581 -10.27 20.86 -22.15
C PHE A 581 -10.46 20.00 -23.41
N ALA A 582 -11.70 19.85 -23.90
CA ALA A 582 -12.02 19.07 -25.08
C ALA A 582 -11.19 19.44 -26.33
N GLN A 583 -10.75 20.70 -26.43
CA GLN A 583 -9.89 21.17 -27.52
C GLN A 583 -8.50 20.50 -27.55
N TYR A 584 -8.02 20.00 -26.42
CA TYR A 584 -6.70 19.37 -26.28
C TYR A 584 -6.75 17.84 -26.32
N LEU A 585 -7.91 17.22 -26.04
CA LEU A 585 -8.08 15.76 -26.05
C LEU A 585 -7.52 15.06 -27.31
N PRO A 586 -7.70 15.58 -28.55
CA PRO A 586 -7.16 14.92 -29.74
C PRO A 586 -5.63 14.79 -29.77
N ARG A 587 -4.91 15.68 -29.07
CA ARG A 587 -3.44 15.66 -28.95
C ARG A 587 -2.96 14.90 -27.72
N VAL A 588 -3.72 14.96 -26.62
CA VAL A 588 -3.32 14.40 -25.32
C VAL A 588 -3.68 12.92 -25.22
N MET A 589 -4.88 12.50 -25.64
CA MET A 589 -5.35 11.12 -25.51
C MET A 589 -4.41 10.06 -26.12
N PRO A 590 -3.82 10.27 -27.32
CA PRO A 590 -2.85 9.31 -27.87
C PRO A 590 -1.61 9.11 -26.98
N LEU A 591 -1.18 10.14 -26.25
CA LEU A 591 -0.03 10.07 -25.35
C LEU A 591 -0.37 9.25 -24.10
N VAL A 592 -1.56 9.48 -23.53
CA VAL A 592 -2.04 8.71 -22.38
C VAL A 592 -2.21 7.24 -22.73
N PHE A 593 -2.83 6.92 -23.87
CA PHE A 593 -2.95 5.54 -24.33
C PHE A 593 -1.59 4.87 -24.57
N ALA A 594 -0.59 5.62 -25.04
CA ALA A 594 0.76 5.08 -25.22
C ALA A 594 1.39 4.73 -23.86
N SER A 595 1.34 5.62 -22.87
CA SER A 595 1.87 5.39 -21.52
C SER A 595 1.15 4.24 -20.81
N CYS A 596 -0.19 4.16 -20.89
CA CYS A 596 -0.94 3.03 -20.31
C CYS A 596 -0.53 1.67 -20.91
N ASN A 597 -0.16 1.64 -22.19
CA ASN A 597 0.19 0.41 -22.89
C ASN A 597 1.70 0.13 -22.94
N LEU A 598 2.52 0.84 -22.15
CA LEU A 598 3.94 0.55 -22.06
C LEU A 598 4.20 -0.89 -21.60
N ASN A 599 5.33 -1.43 -22.08
CA ASN A 599 5.83 -2.72 -21.64
C ASN A 599 6.80 -2.51 -20.47
N ASP A 600 6.43 -3.05 -19.32
CA ASP A 600 7.08 -2.76 -18.04
C ASP A 600 8.25 -3.71 -17.77
N GLY A 601 8.57 -4.60 -18.72
CA GLY A 601 9.68 -5.56 -18.61
C GLY A 601 9.30 -6.91 -18.00
N SER A 602 8.01 -7.15 -17.72
CA SER A 602 7.50 -8.43 -17.19
C SER A 602 7.64 -9.56 -18.23
N ALA A 603 8.86 -10.07 -18.37
CA ALA A 603 9.11 -11.37 -18.97
C ALA A 603 8.92 -12.41 -17.88
N VAL A 604 7.66 -12.78 -17.63
CA VAL A 604 7.42 -14.15 -17.20
C VAL A 604 7.69 -14.98 -18.45
N ASP A 605 8.85 -15.64 -18.53
CA ASP A 605 9.06 -16.73 -19.50
C ASP A 605 8.15 -17.88 -19.09
N ILE A 606 6.84 -17.68 -19.26
CA ILE A 606 5.86 -18.75 -19.34
C ILE A 606 6.09 -19.34 -20.71
N ASP A 607 6.50 -20.60 -20.67
CA ASP A 607 6.60 -21.57 -21.76
C ASP A 607 5.36 -21.48 -22.69
N GLU A 608 5.31 -20.49 -23.57
CA GLU A 608 4.32 -20.34 -24.64
C GLU A 608 5.05 -20.11 -25.96
N SER A 609 5.62 -21.19 -26.48
CA SER A 609 5.23 -21.74 -27.79
C SER A 609 6.30 -22.70 -28.28
N ASP A 610 5.83 -23.87 -28.72
CA ASP A 610 6.53 -24.80 -29.60
C ASP A 610 6.95 -24.09 -30.91
N ASP A 611 7.93 -23.19 -30.86
CA ASP A 611 8.55 -22.62 -32.05
C ASP A 611 9.89 -23.32 -32.31
N GLU A 612 9.97 -23.97 -33.48
CA GLU A 612 10.97 -24.95 -33.91
C GLU A 612 12.41 -24.40 -34.11
N ASN A 613 12.92 -23.54 -33.22
CA ASN A 613 14.26 -22.95 -33.34
C ASN A 613 15.23 -23.28 -32.19
N VAL A 614 15.18 -24.50 -31.65
CA VAL A 614 16.20 -25.09 -30.74
C VAL A 614 17.52 -25.44 -31.46
N ASN A 615 17.91 -24.67 -32.49
CA ASN A 615 19.07 -24.98 -33.33
C ASN A 615 20.26 -24.04 -33.17
N ASP A 616 20.20 -23.03 -32.30
CA ASP A 616 21.39 -22.24 -32.02
C ASP A 616 22.30 -22.92 -30.98
N PHE A 617 23.59 -22.99 -31.29
CA PHE A 617 24.61 -23.64 -30.47
C PHE A 617 25.29 -22.54 -29.67
N GLY A 618 24.70 -22.17 -28.54
CA GLY A 618 25.28 -21.17 -27.63
C GLY A 618 26.74 -21.48 -27.33
N GLY A 619 27.59 -20.44 -27.44
CA GLY A 619 29.04 -20.51 -27.36
C GLY A 619 29.53 -21.37 -26.20
N VAL A 620 30.36 -22.37 -26.50
CA VAL A 620 30.97 -23.23 -25.48
C VAL A 620 32.28 -22.56 -25.06
N SER A 621 32.27 -21.72 -24.01
CA SER A 621 33.49 -21.30 -23.32
C SER A 621 34.01 -22.46 -22.46
N SER A 622 35.34 -22.58 -22.29
CA SER A 622 35.91 -23.55 -21.34
C SER A 622 35.97 -23.02 -19.91
N ASP A 623 35.72 -21.73 -19.74
CA ASP A 623 35.56 -21.09 -18.44
C ASP A 623 34.06 -21.06 -18.13
N ASP A 624 33.54 -22.24 -17.76
CA ASP A 624 32.31 -22.31 -16.95
C ASP A 624 32.73 -21.88 -15.53
N GLU A 625 32.79 -20.59 -15.27
CA GLU A 625 32.51 -20.09 -13.92
C GLU A 625 31.08 -20.53 -13.62
N ALA A 626 30.96 -21.53 -12.75
CA ALA A 626 29.73 -22.25 -12.47
C ALA A 626 28.84 -21.49 -11.47
N HIS A 627 28.55 -20.23 -11.79
CA HIS A 627 27.49 -19.46 -11.17
C HIS A 627 26.65 -18.84 -12.29
N ASP A 628 25.33 -19.02 -12.17
CA ASP A 628 24.28 -18.46 -13.03
C ASP A 628 23.98 -19.22 -14.33
N GLU A 629 23.37 -20.41 -14.22
CA GLU A 629 22.17 -20.63 -15.05
C GLU A 629 21.10 -19.69 -14.49
N PRO A 630 20.44 -18.85 -15.32
CA PRO A 630 19.51 -17.85 -14.82
C PRO A 630 18.36 -18.58 -14.14
N ARG A 631 18.21 -18.35 -12.83
CA ARG A 631 16.97 -18.62 -12.09
C ARG A 631 15.82 -18.14 -12.98
N VAL A 632 15.02 -19.06 -13.50
CA VAL A 632 13.75 -18.70 -14.14
C VAL A 632 12.85 -18.21 -13.01
N ARG A 633 12.84 -16.88 -12.79
CA ARG A 633 11.80 -16.04 -12.15
C ARG A 633 12.32 -14.68 -11.65
N ASN A 634 13.26 -14.05 -12.35
CA ASN A 634 13.52 -12.63 -12.09
C ASN A 634 12.54 -11.80 -12.93
N ILE A 635 11.42 -11.39 -12.34
CA ILE A 635 10.57 -10.35 -12.91
C ILE A 635 11.40 -9.06 -12.86
N SER A 636 11.95 -8.64 -14.01
CA SER A 636 12.60 -7.33 -14.12
C SER A 636 11.53 -6.28 -14.36
N VAL A 637 11.05 -5.66 -13.27
CA VAL A 637 10.11 -4.55 -13.33
C VAL A 637 10.89 -3.24 -13.43
N ARG A 638 10.48 -2.36 -14.35
CA ARG A 638 11.03 -1.00 -14.45
C ARG A 638 10.14 -0.03 -13.66
N THR A 639 10.52 0.31 -12.43
CA THR A 639 9.70 1.14 -11.52
C THR A 639 9.20 2.44 -12.15
N GLY A 640 10.06 3.24 -12.78
CA GLY A 640 9.62 4.49 -13.42
C GLY A 640 8.58 4.31 -14.54
N VAL A 641 8.51 3.14 -15.18
CA VAL A 641 7.44 2.84 -16.17
C VAL A 641 6.10 2.56 -15.47
N LEU A 642 6.14 1.99 -14.26
CA LEU A 642 4.94 1.79 -13.45
C LEU A 642 4.35 3.12 -12.99
N ASP A 643 5.17 4.04 -12.49
CA ASP A 643 4.73 5.37 -12.05
C ASP A 643 4.08 6.13 -13.22
N GLU A 644 4.74 6.13 -14.38
CA GLU A 644 4.20 6.71 -15.61
C GLU A 644 2.86 6.07 -16.00
N LYS A 645 2.72 4.75 -15.86
CA LYS A 645 1.50 4.01 -16.17
C LYS A 645 0.38 4.31 -15.19
N ALA A 646 0.66 4.38 -13.90
CA ALA A 646 -0.30 4.75 -12.87
C ALA A 646 -0.84 6.17 -13.12
N ALA A 647 0.05 7.15 -13.33
CA ALA A 647 -0.31 8.53 -13.65
C ALA A 647 -1.14 8.64 -14.95
N ALA A 648 -0.78 7.89 -16.00
CA ALA A 648 -1.56 7.84 -17.23
C ALA A 648 -2.96 7.23 -17.02
N THR A 649 -3.07 6.19 -16.19
CA THR A 649 -4.34 5.55 -15.84
C THR A 649 -5.25 6.51 -15.09
N GLN A 650 -4.70 7.24 -14.13
CA GLN A 650 -5.43 8.29 -13.41
C GLN A 650 -5.93 9.38 -14.37
N ALA A 651 -5.08 9.85 -15.28
CA ALA A 651 -5.43 10.87 -16.26
C ALA A 651 -6.62 10.45 -17.16
N LEU A 652 -6.72 9.17 -17.56
CA LEU A 652 -7.89 8.67 -18.29
C LEU A 652 -9.20 8.87 -17.51
N GLY A 653 -9.18 8.58 -16.20
CA GLY A 653 -10.33 8.78 -15.32
C GLY A 653 -10.69 10.25 -15.18
N LEU A 654 -9.71 11.11 -14.89
CA LEU A 654 -9.94 12.54 -14.68
C LEU A 654 -10.39 13.26 -15.95
N PHE A 655 -9.87 12.89 -17.12
CA PHE A 655 -10.36 13.44 -18.38
C PHE A 655 -11.83 13.07 -18.63
N ALA A 656 -12.24 11.85 -18.27
CA ALA A 656 -13.64 11.45 -18.36
C ALA A 656 -14.52 12.26 -17.40
N LEU A 657 -14.07 12.44 -16.15
CA LEU A 657 -14.77 13.23 -15.13
C LEU A 657 -15.04 14.67 -15.58
N HIS A 658 -14.00 15.35 -16.08
CA HIS A 658 -14.06 16.79 -16.37
C HIS A 658 -14.54 17.13 -17.78
N THR A 659 -14.44 16.22 -18.75
CA THR A 659 -14.92 16.49 -20.12
C THR A 659 -16.26 15.85 -20.47
N LYS A 660 -16.76 14.95 -19.61
CA LYS A 660 -18.12 14.41 -19.65
C LYS A 660 -18.51 13.92 -21.06
N SER A 661 -19.45 14.63 -21.72
CA SER A 661 -19.94 14.28 -23.05
C SER A 661 -18.86 14.33 -24.15
N TYR A 662 -17.85 15.19 -24.01
CA TYR A 662 -16.76 15.30 -24.99
C TYR A 662 -15.81 14.09 -24.97
N TYR A 663 -15.86 13.27 -23.92
CA TYR A 663 -15.04 12.07 -23.79
C TYR A 663 -15.54 10.88 -24.64
N ALA A 664 -16.72 10.99 -25.26
CA ALA A 664 -17.37 9.90 -26.00
C ALA A 664 -16.47 9.15 -27.01
N PRO A 665 -15.59 9.81 -27.80
CA PRO A 665 -14.73 9.13 -28.77
C PRO A 665 -13.71 8.18 -28.14
N TYR A 666 -13.43 8.33 -26.84
CA TYR A 666 -12.35 7.64 -26.13
C TYR A 666 -12.87 6.57 -25.17
N LEU A 667 -14.18 6.55 -24.88
CA LEU A 667 -14.79 5.66 -23.88
C LEU A 667 -14.45 4.18 -24.07
N GLU A 668 -14.55 3.68 -25.31
CA GLU A 668 -14.34 2.25 -25.57
C GLU A 668 -12.90 1.81 -25.31
N GLU A 669 -11.93 2.60 -25.76
CA GLU A 669 -10.51 2.29 -25.56
C GLU A 669 -10.09 2.49 -24.10
N ALA A 670 -10.57 3.57 -23.48
CA ALA A 670 -10.31 3.83 -22.07
C ALA A 670 -10.87 2.70 -21.18
N LEU A 671 -12.08 2.20 -21.45
CA LEU A 671 -12.66 1.09 -20.71
C LEU A 671 -11.83 -0.20 -20.83
N LYS A 672 -11.36 -0.54 -22.04
CA LYS A 672 -10.47 -1.70 -22.24
C LYS A 672 -9.17 -1.59 -21.45
N ILE A 673 -8.58 -0.40 -21.40
CA ILE A 673 -7.38 -0.13 -20.60
C ILE A 673 -7.70 -0.29 -19.12
N MET A 674 -8.78 0.31 -18.64
CA MET A 674 -9.20 0.21 -17.23
C MET A 674 -9.46 -1.24 -16.81
N GLU A 675 -10.15 -2.05 -17.64
CA GLU A 675 -10.36 -3.48 -17.38
C GLU A 675 -9.06 -4.27 -17.25
N LYS A 676 -8.07 -3.97 -18.11
CA LYS A 676 -6.74 -4.59 -18.04
C LYS A 676 -6.00 -4.14 -16.78
N HIS A 677 -6.08 -2.85 -16.44
CA HIS A 677 -5.34 -2.25 -15.34
C HIS A 677 -5.94 -2.60 -13.98
N SER A 678 -7.25 -2.84 -13.88
CA SER A 678 -7.89 -3.28 -12.63
C SER A 678 -7.47 -4.68 -12.18
N ALA A 679 -6.81 -5.46 -13.04
CA ALA A 679 -6.25 -6.77 -12.73
C ALA A 679 -4.71 -6.79 -12.90
N TYR A 680 -4.07 -5.61 -12.88
CA TYR A 680 -2.63 -5.50 -13.05
C TYR A 680 -1.87 -6.03 -11.83
N PHE A 681 -0.61 -6.46 -12.00
CA PHE A 681 0.15 -7.04 -10.88
C PHE A 681 0.50 -6.00 -9.80
N HIS A 682 0.64 -4.72 -10.18
CA HIS A 682 0.98 -3.62 -9.29
C HIS A 682 -0.27 -2.90 -8.77
N GLU A 683 -0.34 -2.74 -7.46
CA GLU A 683 -1.44 -2.16 -6.68
C GLU A 683 -1.78 -0.73 -7.11
N ASP A 684 -0.80 0.17 -7.28
CA ASP A 684 -1.06 1.56 -7.70
C ASP A 684 -1.81 1.65 -9.04
N VAL A 685 -1.44 0.80 -10.01
CA VAL A 685 -2.12 0.76 -11.31
C VAL A 685 -3.56 0.26 -11.15
N ARG A 686 -3.78 -0.73 -10.26
CA ARG A 686 -5.14 -1.20 -9.92
C ARG A 686 -5.95 -0.10 -9.23
N LEU A 687 -5.36 0.61 -8.26
CA LEU A 687 -6.01 1.69 -7.52
C LEU A 687 -6.47 2.82 -8.45
N GLN A 688 -5.60 3.28 -9.36
CA GLN A 688 -5.96 4.31 -10.34
C GLN A 688 -7.03 3.82 -11.33
N ALA A 689 -7.00 2.55 -11.72
CA ALA A 689 -8.02 1.97 -12.58
C ALA A 689 -9.39 1.90 -11.88
N VAL A 690 -9.43 1.38 -10.64
CA VAL A 690 -10.65 1.30 -9.82
C VAL A 690 -11.23 2.70 -9.59
N THR A 691 -10.41 3.69 -9.27
CA THR A 691 -10.84 5.10 -9.14
C THR A 691 -11.42 5.64 -10.46
N GLY A 692 -10.70 5.42 -11.57
CA GLY A 692 -11.07 5.94 -12.88
C GLY A 692 -12.33 5.33 -13.48
N LEU A 693 -12.65 4.06 -13.17
CA LEU A 693 -13.84 3.35 -13.69
C LEU A 693 -15.16 4.08 -13.36
N LYS A 694 -15.27 4.66 -12.16
CA LYS A 694 -16.44 5.48 -11.77
C LYS A 694 -16.59 6.70 -12.68
N HIS A 695 -15.48 7.36 -13.01
CA HIS A 695 -15.48 8.54 -13.87
C HIS A 695 -15.82 8.20 -15.32
N ILE A 696 -15.34 7.05 -15.82
CA ILE A 696 -15.74 6.50 -17.12
C ILE A 696 -17.24 6.22 -17.16
N LEU A 697 -17.80 5.63 -16.10
CA LEU A 697 -19.24 5.39 -15.99
C LEU A 697 -20.04 6.71 -16.01
N ALA A 698 -19.59 7.73 -15.27
CA ALA A 698 -20.23 9.05 -15.26
C ALA A 698 -20.21 9.71 -16.65
N ALA A 699 -19.07 9.67 -17.34
CA ALA A 699 -18.95 10.18 -18.71
C ALA A 699 -19.84 9.40 -19.70
N ALA A 700 -19.90 8.06 -19.59
CA ALA A 700 -20.80 7.24 -20.38
C ALA A 700 -22.26 7.61 -20.14
N HIS A 701 -22.66 7.79 -18.88
CA HIS A 701 -24.03 8.16 -18.53
C HIS A 701 -24.43 9.51 -19.12
N ALA A 702 -23.55 10.52 -19.01
CA ALA A 702 -23.75 11.84 -19.62
C ALA A 702 -23.94 11.78 -21.14
N ASN A 703 -23.31 10.81 -21.81
CA ASN A 703 -23.41 10.61 -23.26
C ASN A 703 -24.65 9.85 -23.71
N PHE A 704 -25.09 8.85 -22.93
CA PHE A 704 -26.10 7.89 -23.36
C PHE A 704 -27.51 8.15 -22.85
N GLN A 705 -27.71 9.04 -21.87
CA GLN A 705 -29.04 9.50 -21.46
C GLN A 705 -29.76 10.34 -22.55
N THR A 706 -29.02 10.91 -23.52
CA THR A 706 -29.56 11.81 -24.54
C THR A 706 -30.11 11.09 -25.79
N HIS A 707 -29.91 9.77 -25.93
CA HIS A 707 -30.31 9.01 -27.12
C HIS A 707 -30.97 7.65 -26.77
N ASN A 708 -32.15 7.37 -27.34
CA ASN A 708 -32.92 6.13 -27.08
C ASN A 708 -32.18 4.81 -27.41
N ASP A 709 -31.15 4.84 -28.27
CA ASP A 709 -30.29 3.68 -28.60
C ASP A 709 -29.07 3.52 -27.66
N GLY A 710 -28.81 4.50 -26.77
CA GLY A 710 -27.63 4.55 -25.89
C GLY A 710 -27.78 3.77 -24.57
N THR A 711 -29.01 3.42 -24.19
CA THR A 711 -29.30 2.74 -22.90
C THR A 711 -28.65 1.37 -22.78
N GLY A 712 -28.48 0.64 -23.90
CA GLY A 712 -27.79 -0.65 -23.94
C GLY A 712 -26.28 -0.53 -23.62
N LYS A 713 -25.59 0.43 -24.23
CA LYS A 713 -24.15 0.65 -24.01
C LYS A 713 -23.84 1.17 -22.61
N ALA A 714 -24.65 2.10 -22.10
CA ALA A 714 -24.50 2.57 -20.72
C ALA A 714 -24.65 1.42 -19.72
N LYS A 715 -25.58 0.50 -20.00
CA LYS A 715 -25.74 -0.71 -19.20
C LYS A 715 -24.54 -1.65 -19.31
N GLU A 716 -24.01 -1.92 -20.51
CA GLU A 716 -22.80 -2.75 -20.67
C GLU A 716 -21.60 -2.21 -19.88
N ILE A 717 -21.42 -0.89 -19.87
CA ILE A 717 -20.36 -0.23 -19.10
C ILE A 717 -20.62 -0.37 -17.59
N LEU A 718 -21.85 -0.11 -17.13
CA LEU A 718 -22.23 -0.32 -15.74
C LEU A 718 -21.99 -1.78 -15.31
N ASP A 719 -22.38 -2.74 -16.15
CA ASP A 719 -22.23 -4.16 -15.89
C ASP A 719 -20.75 -4.53 -15.76
N THR A 720 -19.88 -3.97 -16.60
CA THR A 720 -18.42 -4.14 -16.52
C THR A 720 -17.87 -3.57 -15.21
N VAL A 721 -18.19 -2.31 -14.90
CA VAL A 721 -17.69 -1.60 -13.71
C VAL A 721 -18.11 -2.32 -12.42
N MET A 722 -19.39 -2.68 -12.29
CA MET A 722 -19.90 -3.35 -11.10
C MET A 722 -19.27 -4.73 -10.89
N ASN A 723 -19.09 -5.51 -11.97
CA ASN A 723 -18.44 -6.82 -11.88
C ASN A 723 -16.98 -6.72 -11.47
N LEU A 724 -16.25 -5.71 -11.98
CA LEU A 724 -14.87 -5.46 -11.57
C LEU A 724 -14.79 -5.09 -10.08
N TYR A 725 -15.59 -4.14 -9.61
CA TYR A 725 -15.56 -3.74 -8.20
C TYR A 725 -15.92 -4.89 -7.25
N ILE A 726 -16.95 -5.68 -7.56
CA ILE A 726 -17.33 -6.83 -6.73
C ILE A 726 -16.21 -7.87 -6.69
N LYS A 727 -15.53 -8.10 -7.82
CA LYS A 727 -14.38 -9.00 -7.88
C LYS A 727 -13.22 -8.45 -7.05
N THR A 728 -12.87 -7.18 -7.21
CA THR A 728 -11.84 -6.50 -6.42
C THR A 728 -12.11 -6.64 -4.93
N MET A 729 -13.35 -6.38 -4.47
CA MET A 729 -13.74 -6.55 -3.06
C MET A 729 -13.49 -7.95 -2.49
N ALA A 730 -13.54 -8.98 -3.33
CA ALA A 730 -13.38 -10.37 -2.90
C ALA A 730 -11.95 -10.88 -3.01
N ASP A 731 -11.29 -10.57 -4.13
CA ASP A 731 -10.10 -11.26 -4.61
C ASP A 731 -8.81 -10.42 -4.53
N ASP A 732 -8.90 -9.09 -4.41
CA ASP A 732 -7.69 -8.23 -4.34
C ASP A 732 -7.02 -8.35 -2.96
N ASP A 733 -5.69 -8.41 -2.99
CA ASP A 733 -4.83 -8.56 -1.82
C ASP A 733 -4.45 -7.22 -1.19
N ASP A 734 -4.64 -6.12 -1.90
CA ASP A 734 -4.39 -4.77 -1.39
C ASP A 734 -5.63 -4.14 -0.76
N LYS A 735 -5.47 -3.55 0.44
CA LYS A 735 -6.58 -2.99 1.23
C LYS A 735 -7.08 -1.66 0.66
N GLU A 736 -6.21 -0.82 0.12
CA GLU A 736 -6.57 0.48 -0.44
C GLU A 736 -7.37 0.30 -1.72
N VAL A 737 -6.96 -0.62 -2.58
CA VAL A 737 -7.68 -0.97 -3.81
C VAL A 737 -9.10 -1.47 -3.48
N VAL A 738 -9.25 -2.30 -2.45
CA VAL A 738 -10.55 -2.79 -1.98
C VAL A 738 -11.40 -1.68 -1.36
N ALA A 739 -10.81 -0.84 -0.52
CA ALA A 739 -11.50 0.30 0.09
C ALA A 739 -12.05 1.24 -0.98
N GLN A 740 -11.24 1.56 -1.99
CA GLN A 740 -11.62 2.41 -3.11
C GLN A 740 -12.76 1.80 -3.95
N ALA A 741 -12.79 0.47 -4.12
CA ALA A 741 -13.92 -0.20 -4.77
C ALA A 741 -15.21 -0.07 -3.94
N CYS A 742 -15.13 -0.22 -2.61
CA CYS A 742 -16.26 -0.03 -1.69
C CYS A 742 -16.81 1.41 -1.77
N MET A 743 -15.94 2.42 -1.68
CA MET A 743 -16.32 3.83 -1.80
C MET A 743 -16.94 4.13 -3.17
N SER A 744 -16.34 3.62 -4.25
CA SER A 744 -16.86 3.80 -5.61
C SER A 744 -18.25 3.20 -5.79
N ILE A 745 -18.53 2.05 -5.16
CA ILE A 745 -19.86 1.45 -5.14
C ILE A 745 -20.85 2.28 -4.33
N ALA A 746 -20.46 2.77 -3.15
CA ALA A 746 -21.31 3.63 -2.32
C ALA A 746 -21.71 4.91 -3.08
N ASP A 747 -20.78 5.50 -3.83
CA ASP A 747 -21.05 6.64 -4.69
C ASP A 747 -21.97 6.29 -5.87
N ILE A 748 -21.79 5.13 -6.51
CA ILE A 748 -22.70 4.66 -7.57
C ILE A 748 -24.13 4.50 -7.02
N MET A 749 -24.30 3.96 -5.80
CA MET A 749 -25.61 3.87 -5.16
C MET A 749 -26.22 5.26 -4.92
N LYS A 750 -25.41 6.22 -4.48
CA LYS A 750 -25.83 7.60 -4.21
C LYS A 750 -26.23 8.34 -5.49
N ASP A 751 -25.45 8.20 -6.56
CA ASP A 751 -25.61 8.95 -7.80
C ASP A 751 -26.70 8.36 -8.71
N TYR A 752 -26.83 7.03 -8.75
CA TYR A 752 -27.74 6.33 -9.69
C TYR A 752 -28.91 5.60 -9.01
N GLY A 753 -28.91 5.48 -7.68
CA GLY A 753 -29.98 4.88 -6.89
C GLY A 753 -30.12 3.36 -7.06
N CYS A 754 -31.21 2.80 -6.51
CA CYS A 754 -31.40 1.34 -6.37
C CYS A 754 -31.44 0.57 -7.69
N VAL A 755 -31.83 1.24 -8.78
CA VAL A 755 -31.92 0.61 -10.11
C VAL A 755 -30.54 0.20 -10.62
N ALA A 756 -29.48 0.92 -10.24
CA ALA A 756 -28.12 0.62 -10.68
C ALA A 756 -27.56 -0.67 -10.07
N ILE A 757 -28.01 -1.02 -8.86
CA ILE A 757 -27.50 -2.19 -8.12
C ILE A 757 -28.43 -3.41 -8.16
N GLU A 758 -29.64 -3.30 -8.73
CA GLU A 758 -30.65 -4.35 -8.67
C GLU A 758 -30.14 -5.70 -9.20
N ASN A 759 -29.40 -5.71 -10.31
CA ASN A 759 -28.82 -6.92 -10.90
C ASN A 759 -27.60 -7.46 -10.13
N TYR A 760 -27.02 -6.66 -9.26
CA TYR A 760 -25.76 -6.91 -8.56
C TYR A 760 -25.95 -7.13 -7.06
N LEU A 761 -27.17 -7.00 -6.55
CA LEU A 761 -27.45 -6.95 -5.12
C LEU A 761 -26.95 -8.21 -4.39
N SER A 762 -27.18 -9.41 -4.92
CA SER A 762 -26.72 -10.64 -4.24
C SER A 762 -25.19 -10.75 -4.19
N PRO A 763 -24.45 -10.68 -5.32
CA PRO A 763 -22.99 -10.69 -5.29
C PRO A 763 -22.39 -9.59 -4.42
N LEU A 764 -22.95 -8.37 -4.45
CA LEU A 764 -22.46 -7.26 -3.66
C LEU A 764 -22.69 -7.48 -2.16
N VAL A 765 -23.83 -8.05 -1.77
CA VAL A 765 -24.10 -8.43 -0.38
C VAL A 765 -23.14 -9.52 0.08
N ASP A 766 -22.83 -10.48 -0.78
CA ASP A 766 -21.89 -11.56 -0.45
C ASP A 766 -20.46 -11.02 -0.29
N ALA A 767 -20.02 -10.10 -1.17
CA ALA A 767 -18.71 -9.43 -1.06
C ALA A 767 -18.62 -8.54 0.18
N THR A 768 -19.66 -7.75 0.48
CA THR A 768 -19.72 -6.93 1.71
C THR A 768 -19.66 -7.81 2.97
N LEU A 769 -20.35 -8.96 2.95
CA LEU A 769 -20.34 -9.91 4.05
C LEU A 769 -18.96 -10.57 4.22
N LEU A 770 -18.26 -10.86 3.12
CA LEU A 770 -16.90 -11.38 3.14
C LEU A 770 -15.96 -10.42 3.89
N LEU A 771 -16.04 -9.13 3.57
CA LEU A 771 -15.26 -8.06 4.21
C LEU A 771 -15.62 -7.85 5.69
N LEU A 772 -16.91 -7.77 6.03
CA LEU A 772 -17.39 -7.65 7.41
C LEU A 772 -17.04 -8.86 8.29
N THR A 773 -16.83 -10.03 7.68
CA THR A 773 -16.41 -11.24 8.40
C THR A 773 -14.89 -11.43 8.43
N GLU A 774 -14.13 -10.45 7.93
CA GLU A 774 -12.66 -10.45 7.86
C GLU A 774 -12.14 -11.67 7.07
N LYS A 775 -12.75 -11.97 5.91
CA LYS A 775 -12.48 -13.15 5.08
C LYS A 775 -12.03 -12.86 3.64
N ALA A 776 -11.95 -11.59 3.25
CA ALA A 776 -11.47 -11.22 1.91
C ALA A 776 -9.96 -11.44 1.78
N ALA A 777 -9.44 -11.57 0.57
CA ALA A 777 -8.02 -11.84 0.33
C ALA A 777 -7.10 -10.84 1.05
N CYS A 778 -7.37 -9.54 0.97
CA CYS A 778 -6.65 -8.47 1.68
C CYS A 778 -6.70 -8.53 3.23
N GLN A 779 -7.56 -9.38 3.82
CA GLN A 779 -7.71 -9.56 5.27
C GLN A 779 -7.18 -10.91 5.75
N GLN A 780 -6.85 -11.83 4.83
CA GLN A 780 -6.39 -13.18 5.16
C GLN A 780 -4.86 -13.21 5.27
N PHE A 781 -4.32 -12.80 6.42
CA PHE A 781 -2.95 -13.18 6.83
C PHE A 781 -3.08 -14.39 7.77
N GLU A 782 -2.68 -15.59 7.36
CA GLU A 782 -2.83 -16.79 8.20
C GLU A 782 -1.96 -16.70 9.46
N ASP A 783 -2.65 -16.49 10.60
CA ASP A 783 -2.08 -16.36 11.94
C ASP A 783 -1.69 -17.73 12.50
N ASP A 784 -0.40 -17.90 12.83
CA ASP A 784 0.16 -19.09 13.47
C ASP A 784 0.02 -19.05 15.01
N SER A 785 -0.82 -18.15 15.53
CA SER A 785 -0.96 -17.90 16.96
C SER A 785 -2.41 -17.97 17.45
N ASP A 786 -2.68 -18.88 18.40
CA ASP A 786 -3.91 -18.91 19.22
C ASP A 786 -4.01 -17.69 20.19
N ILE A 787 -3.32 -16.58 19.88
CA ILE A 787 -3.38 -15.38 20.71
C ILE A 787 -4.69 -14.69 20.36
N GLU A 788 -5.60 -14.61 21.33
CA GLU A 788 -6.68 -13.62 21.27
C GLU A 788 -6.00 -12.25 21.17
N ASP A 789 -5.96 -11.72 19.96
CA ASP A 789 -5.30 -10.46 19.67
C ASP A 789 -6.12 -9.31 20.29
N ASP A 790 -5.82 -9.01 21.55
CA ASP A 790 -6.29 -7.81 22.27
C ASP A 790 -5.68 -6.52 21.66
N ASP A 791 -4.96 -6.65 20.55
CA ASP A 791 -4.11 -5.64 19.91
C ASP A 791 -4.42 -5.46 18.42
N THR A 792 -5.54 -5.99 17.91
CA THR A 792 -5.97 -5.69 16.55
C THR A 792 -6.28 -4.20 16.47
N GLY A 793 -5.40 -3.44 15.81
CA GLY A 793 -5.66 -2.05 15.45
C GLY A 793 -6.95 -1.95 14.64
N HIS A 794 -7.59 -0.78 14.69
CA HIS A 794 -8.67 -0.50 13.75
C HIS A 794 -8.03 -0.26 12.38
N ASP A 795 -8.52 -0.97 11.37
CA ASP A 795 -8.11 -0.76 9.98
C ASP A 795 -8.94 0.38 9.39
N GLU A 796 -8.48 1.62 9.61
CA GLU A 796 -9.19 2.84 9.23
C GLU A 796 -9.52 2.86 7.75
N VAL A 797 -8.56 2.53 6.89
CA VAL A 797 -8.75 2.57 5.43
C VAL A 797 -9.82 1.59 4.96
N LEU A 798 -9.69 0.31 5.31
CA LEU A 798 -10.58 -0.71 4.79
C LEU A 798 -11.94 -0.71 5.50
N MET A 799 -11.93 -0.69 6.83
CA MET A 799 -13.16 -0.94 7.59
C MET A 799 -14.08 0.27 7.60
N ASP A 800 -13.57 1.50 7.53
CA ASP A 800 -14.44 2.67 7.36
C ASP A 800 -15.15 2.61 6.00
N ALA A 801 -14.42 2.32 4.91
CA ALA A 801 -15.00 2.16 3.57
C ALA A 801 -16.04 1.02 3.49
N VAL A 802 -15.79 -0.10 4.18
CA VAL A 802 -16.76 -1.21 4.28
C VAL A 802 -17.98 -0.79 5.09
N SER A 803 -17.80 -0.05 6.19
CA SER A 803 -18.89 0.40 7.05
C SER A 803 -19.79 1.42 6.36
N ASP A 804 -19.24 2.22 5.44
CA ASP A 804 -19.95 3.22 4.62
C ASP A 804 -20.84 2.61 3.53
N LEU A 805 -20.58 1.36 3.13
CA LEU A 805 -21.49 0.62 2.25
C LEU A 805 -22.87 0.43 2.89
N LEU A 806 -22.95 0.27 4.22
CA LEU A 806 -24.21 -0.01 4.91
C LEU A 806 -25.17 1.20 4.88
N PRO A 807 -24.74 2.42 5.26
CA PRO A 807 -25.49 3.64 5.01
C PRO A 807 -25.85 3.83 3.54
N ALA A 808 -24.93 3.56 2.61
CA ALA A 808 -25.21 3.68 1.18
C ALA A 808 -26.36 2.76 0.73
N PHE A 809 -26.37 1.49 1.18
CA PHE A 809 -27.49 0.59 0.96
C PHE A 809 -28.79 1.11 1.59
N ALA A 810 -28.74 1.57 2.85
CA ALA A 810 -29.90 2.08 3.56
C ALA A 810 -30.52 3.29 2.84
N LYS A 811 -29.71 4.24 2.40
CA LYS A 811 -30.12 5.41 1.62
C LYS A 811 -30.74 5.04 0.28
N CYS A 812 -30.16 4.03 -0.37
CA CYS A 812 -30.55 3.57 -1.69
C CYS A 812 -31.87 2.78 -1.67
N MET A 813 -32.06 1.91 -0.67
CA MET A 813 -33.17 0.95 -0.59
C MET A 813 -34.27 1.35 0.42
N GLY A 814 -33.99 2.29 1.31
CA GLY A 814 -34.85 2.67 2.43
C GLY A 814 -35.24 1.48 3.28
N SER A 815 -36.53 1.34 3.60
CA SER A 815 -37.04 0.23 4.40
C SER A 815 -36.84 -1.15 3.79
N HIS A 816 -36.60 -1.26 2.48
CA HIS A 816 -36.34 -2.55 1.82
C HIS A 816 -34.93 -3.09 2.11
N PHE A 817 -34.07 -2.31 2.76
CA PHE A 817 -32.74 -2.76 3.17
C PHE A 817 -32.78 -3.80 4.29
N GLU A 818 -33.84 -3.86 5.10
CA GLU A 818 -33.87 -4.67 6.33
C GLU A 818 -33.46 -6.14 6.14
N PRO A 819 -33.92 -6.88 5.10
CA PRO A 819 -33.51 -8.28 4.91
C PRO A 819 -32.02 -8.44 4.60
N VAL A 820 -31.40 -7.42 4.03
CA VAL A 820 -29.95 -7.37 3.78
C VAL A 820 -29.23 -6.98 5.06
N PHE A 821 -29.67 -5.92 5.74
CA PHE A 821 -29.10 -5.47 7.02
C PHE A 821 -29.10 -6.58 8.08
N ALA A 822 -30.14 -7.41 8.12
CA ALA A 822 -30.22 -8.57 9.02
C ALA A 822 -29.02 -9.53 8.87
N LYS A 823 -28.43 -9.63 7.66
CA LYS A 823 -27.23 -10.43 7.40
C LYS A 823 -25.96 -9.74 7.89
N PHE A 824 -25.89 -8.42 7.78
CA PHE A 824 -24.73 -7.61 8.17
C PHE A 824 -24.66 -7.32 9.66
N PHE A 825 -25.80 -7.38 10.36
CA PHE A 825 -25.90 -6.94 11.75
C PHE A 825 -24.95 -7.67 12.70
N GLU A 826 -24.93 -9.01 12.71
CA GLU A 826 -24.02 -9.76 13.61
C GLU A 826 -22.54 -9.57 13.27
N PRO A 827 -22.11 -9.66 11.99
CA PRO A 827 -20.75 -9.30 11.59
C PRO A 827 -20.33 -7.91 12.07
N LEU A 828 -21.14 -6.87 11.83
CA LEU A 828 -20.86 -5.49 12.25
C LEU A 828 -20.74 -5.37 13.78
N MET A 829 -21.63 -6.05 14.53
CA MET A 829 -21.61 -5.99 16.00
C MET A 829 -20.39 -6.68 16.62
N LYS A 830 -19.58 -7.45 15.87
CA LYS A 830 -18.27 -7.96 16.34
C LYS A 830 -17.33 -6.82 16.73
N PHE A 831 -17.34 -5.72 15.96
CA PHE A 831 -16.49 -4.54 16.14
C PHE A 831 -16.95 -3.66 17.32
N ALA A 832 -18.21 -3.80 17.76
CA ALA A 832 -18.73 -3.06 18.91
C ALA A 832 -18.29 -3.62 20.29
N LYS A 833 -17.54 -4.72 20.33
CA LYS A 833 -17.13 -5.37 21.59
C LYS A 833 -16.18 -4.49 22.40
N ALA A 834 -16.20 -4.65 23.72
CA ALA A 834 -15.32 -3.88 24.61
C ALA A 834 -13.83 -4.23 24.45
N SER A 835 -13.51 -5.41 23.91
CA SER A 835 -12.14 -5.84 23.57
C SER A 835 -11.61 -5.20 22.28
N ARG A 836 -12.47 -4.56 21.48
CA ARG A 836 -12.07 -3.88 20.24
C ARG A 836 -11.67 -2.43 20.52
N PRO A 837 -10.83 -1.83 19.66
CA PRO A 837 -10.39 -0.44 19.83
C PRO A 837 -11.58 0.55 19.88
N PRO A 838 -11.42 1.74 20.50
CA PRO A 838 -12.46 2.77 20.50
C PRO A 838 -12.95 3.19 19.12
N GLN A 839 -12.06 3.23 18.13
CA GLN A 839 -12.34 3.60 16.75
C GLN A 839 -13.33 2.63 16.10
N ASP A 840 -13.14 1.31 16.25
CA ASP A 840 -14.11 0.30 15.81
C ASP A 840 -15.53 0.59 16.34
N ARG A 841 -15.64 0.98 17.61
CA ARG A 841 -16.95 1.30 18.20
C ARG A 841 -17.53 2.59 17.64
N THR A 842 -16.68 3.58 17.34
CA THR A 842 -17.07 4.82 16.67
C THR A 842 -17.62 4.53 15.28
N MET A 843 -16.89 3.76 14.47
CA MET A 843 -17.28 3.29 13.14
C MET A 843 -18.65 2.60 13.20
N VAL A 844 -18.83 1.62 14.09
CA VAL A 844 -20.12 0.91 14.23
C VAL A 844 -21.25 1.86 14.61
N VAL A 845 -21.05 2.74 15.59
CA VAL A 845 -22.10 3.67 16.05
C VAL A 845 -22.46 4.70 14.97
N ALA A 846 -21.48 5.21 14.22
CA ALA A 846 -21.70 6.12 13.11
C ALA A 846 -22.48 5.45 11.98
N SER A 847 -22.02 4.30 11.49
CA SER A 847 -22.68 3.51 10.45
C SER A 847 -24.14 3.16 10.84
N LEU A 848 -24.37 2.73 12.08
CA LEU A 848 -25.71 2.43 12.59
C LEU A 848 -26.63 3.65 12.67
N ALA A 849 -26.09 4.84 12.94
CA ALA A 849 -26.87 6.07 13.01
C ALA A 849 -27.48 6.41 11.65
N GLU A 850 -26.68 6.36 10.60
CA GLU A 850 -27.13 6.63 9.23
C GLU A 850 -28.03 5.51 8.70
N VAL A 851 -27.72 4.24 8.99
CA VAL A 851 -28.63 3.14 8.69
C VAL A 851 -29.98 3.34 9.37
N ALA A 852 -30.01 3.77 10.64
CA ALA A 852 -31.27 4.06 11.34
C ALA A 852 -32.03 5.23 10.70
N GLN A 853 -31.32 6.27 10.25
CA GLN A 853 -31.89 7.43 9.57
C GLN A 853 -32.57 7.05 8.26
N ASP A 854 -31.89 6.28 7.42
CA ASP A 854 -32.32 6.04 6.04
C ASP A 854 -33.17 4.76 5.89
N MET A 855 -32.90 3.69 6.66
CA MET A 855 -33.75 2.50 6.69
C MET A 855 -35.11 2.79 7.35
N GLY A 856 -35.11 3.67 8.35
CA GLY A 856 -36.32 4.12 9.05
C GLY A 856 -36.94 3.03 9.95
N ALA A 857 -38.27 2.92 9.91
CA ALA A 857 -39.06 2.11 10.86
C ALA A 857 -38.59 0.66 11.14
N PRO A 858 -38.04 -0.10 10.18
CA PRO A 858 -37.53 -1.45 10.44
C PRO A 858 -36.41 -1.52 11.49
N ILE A 859 -35.71 -0.41 11.77
CA ILE A 859 -34.68 -0.34 12.82
C ILE A 859 -35.24 -0.70 14.21
N SER A 860 -36.56 -0.58 14.42
CA SER A 860 -37.23 -0.92 15.68
C SER A 860 -36.94 -2.35 16.16
N ALA A 861 -36.68 -3.30 15.25
CA ALA A 861 -36.32 -4.68 15.58
C ALA A 861 -34.93 -4.82 16.24
N TYR A 862 -34.06 -3.81 16.08
CA TYR A 862 -32.66 -3.84 16.52
C TYR A 862 -32.41 -2.95 17.76
N VAL A 863 -33.33 -2.03 18.08
CA VAL A 863 -33.20 -1.04 19.16
C VAL A 863 -32.79 -1.66 20.50
N ASP A 864 -33.42 -2.75 20.94
CA ASP A 864 -33.13 -3.38 22.23
C ASP A 864 -31.67 -3.89 22.33
N ARG A 865 -31.03 -4.19 21.18
CA ARG A 865 -29.63 -4.63 21.12
C ARG A 865 -28.65 -3.46 20.96
N LEU A 866 -29.07 -2.41 20.26
CA LEU A 866 -28.23 -1.25 19.96
C LEU A 866 -28.16 -0.25 21.12
N MET A 867 -29.30 0.01 21.78
CA MET A 867 -29.41 1.07 22.77
C MET A 867 -28.40 0.95 23.93
N PRO A 868 -28.11 -0.24 24.50
CA PRO A 868 -27.10 -0.37 25.55
C PRO A 868 -25.69 0.08 25.11
N LEU A 869 -25.30 -0.22 23.86
CA LEU A 869 -24.02 0.21 23.29
C LEU A 869 -23.99 1.73 23.15
N VAL A 870 -25.00 2.31 22.51
CA VAL A 870 -25.05 3.76 22.23
C VAL A 870 -25.10 4.56 23.53
N LEU A 871 -25.87 4.13 24.54
CA LEU A 871 -25.91 4.77 25.86
C LEU A 871 -24.56 4.71 26.58
N LYS A 872 -23.78 3.65 26.38
CA LYS A 872 -22.42 3.56 26.92
C LYS A 872 -21.48 4.57 26.25
N GLU A 873 -21.54 4.67 24.92
CA GLU A 873 -20.67 5.56 24.14
C GLU A 873 -21.01 7.06 24.33
N LEU A 874 -22.25 7.42 24.71
CA LEU A 874 -22.58 8.78 25.20
C LEU A 874 -21.71 9.22 26.39
N GLY A 875 -21.22 8.27 27.19
CA GLY A 875 -20.32 8.50 28.32
C GLY A 875 -18.84 8.26 28.01
N SER A 876 -18.46 8.13 26.74
CA SER A 876 -17.08 7.86 26.33
C SER A 876 -16.13 9.01 26.71
N PRO A 877 -14.86 8.74 27.07
CA PRO A 877 -13.87 9.81 27.24
C PRO A 877 -13.51 10.50 25.91
N VAL A 878 -13.74 9.85 24.77
CA VAL A 878 -13.44 10.37 23.42
C VAL A 878 -14.63 11.18 22.89
N ALA A 879 -14.38 12.42 22.46
CA ALA A 879 -15.43 13.34 22.00
C ALA A 879 -16.17 12.84 20.75
N THR A 880 -15.44 12.32 19.76
CA THR A 880 -16.00 11.75 18.52
C THR A 880 -17.01 10.63 18.81
N ASN A 881 -16.71 9.72 19.74
CA ASN A 881 -17.64 8.67 20.18
C ASN A 881 -18.91 9.28 20.79
N ARG A 882 -18.79 10.30 21.65
CA ARG A 882 -19.95 10.96 22.26
C ARG A 882 -20.82 11.66 21.21
N ARG A 883 -20.20 12.33 20.23
CA ARG A 883 -20.89 13.00 19.11
C ARG A 883 -21.70 12.00 18.29
N ASN A 884 -21.06 10.93 17.80
CA ASN A 884 -21.72 9.90 17.00
C ASN A 884 -22.79 9.14 17.79
N ALA A 885 -22.56 8.89 19.09
CA ALA A 885 -23.56 8.29 19.95
C ALA A 885 -24.78 9.20 20.18
N ALA A 886 -24.59 10.51 20.30
CA ALA A 886 -25.68 11.48 20.39
C ALA A 886 -26.51 11.51 19.10
N PHE A 887 -25.87 11.53 17.94
CA PHE A 887 -26.57 11.41 16.66
C PHE A 887 -27.35 10.09 16.56
N CYS A 888 -26.68 8.96 16.81
CA CYS A 888 -27.24 7.62 16.74
C CYS A 888 -28.46 7.45 17.65
N VAL A 889 -28.38 7.88 18.92
CA VAL A 889 -29.51 7.76 19.85
C VAL A 889 -30.70 8.60 19.40
N GLY A 890 -30.44 9.76 18.79
CA GLY A 890 -31.47 10.61 18.18
C GLY A 890 -32.22 9.90 17.06
N GLU A 891 -31.50 9.28 16.12
CA GLU A 891 -32.11 8.54 15.00
C GLU A 891 -32.78 7.23 15.47
N LEU A 892 -32.23 6.51 16.46
CA LEU A 892 -32.91 5.36 17.06
C LEU A 892 -34.21 5.76 17.77
N CYS A 893 -34.23 6.88 18.49
CA CYS A 893 -35.46 7.39 19.11
C CYS A 893 -36.50 7.85 18.09
N LYS A 894 -36.06 8.42 16.97
CA LYS A 894 -36.93 8.90 15.89
C LYS A 894 -37.57 7.75 15.10
N ASN A 895 -36.78 6.73 14.76
CA ASN A 895 -37.18 5.67 13.84
C ASN A 895 -37.56 4.35 14.55
N GLY A 896 -37.17 4.17 15.81
CA GLY A 896 -37.34 2.91 16.56
C GLY A 896 -38.74 2.63 17.12
N GLY A 897 -39.71 3.52 16.91
CA GLY A 897 -41.11 3.32 17.33
C GLY A 897 -41.29 3.07 18.82
N GLU A 898 -42.29 2.23 19.19
CA GLU A 898 -42.60 1.94 20.60
C GLU A 898 -41.45 1.27 21.37
N THR A 899 -40.59 0.52 20.69
CA THR A 899 -39.42 -0.12 21.32
C THR A 899 -38.47 0.92 21.89
N ALA A 900 -38.23 2.03 21.17
CA ALA A 900 -37.36 3.11 21.62
C ALA A 900 -37.92 3.88 22.83
N LEU A 901 -39.25 3.97 22.98
CA LEU A 901 -39.89 4.67 24.09
C LEU A 901 -39.44 4.16 25.46
N LYS A 902 -39.14 2.87 25.58
CA LYS A 902 -38.65 2.25 26.84
C LYS A 902 -37.38 2.93 27.37
N TYR A 903 -36.57 3.49 26.48
CA TYR A 903 -35.25 4.04 26.78
C TYR A 903 -35.22 5.56 26.89
N PHE A 904 -36.30 6.28 26.56
CA PHE A 904 -36.31 7.76 26.57
C PHE A 904 -35.80 8.35 27.89
N GLY A 905 -36.15 7.73 29.03
CA GLY A 905 -35.67 8.16 30.34
C GLY A 905 -34.17 7.92 30.58
N ASP A 906 -33.59 6.86 30.01
CA ASP A 906 -32.14 6.60 30.06
C ASP A 906 -31.39 7.52 29.09
N VAL A 907 -31.92 7.72 27.88
CA VAL A 907 -31.37 8.63 26.86
C VAL A 907 -31.29 10.06 27.39
N LEU A 908 -32.37 10.60 27.97
CA LEU A 908 -32.34 11.94 28.55
C LEU A 908 -31.31 12.07 29.68
N ARG A 909 -31.09 11.02 30.48
CA ARG A 909 -30.06 11.00 31.51
C ARG A 909 -28.64 10.99 30.92
N GLY A 910 -28.43 10.27 29.81
CA GLY A 910 -27.15 10.20 29.12
C GLY A 910 -26.80 11.49 28.36
N ILE A 911 -27.78 12.15 27.74
CA ILE A 911 -27.56 13.39 26.97
C ILE A 911 -27.45 14.62 27.88
N TYR A 912 -28.13 14.66 29.03
CA TYR A 912 -28.15 15.85 29.90
C TYR A 912 -26.75 16.41 30.25
N PRO A 913 -25.75 15.59 30.64
CA PRO A 913 -24.39 16.08 30.90
C PRO A 913 -23.72 16.74 29.68
N LEU A 914 -24.09 16.33 28.47
CA LEU A 914 -23.51 16.85 27.22
C LEU A 914 -23.92 18.31 26.96
N PHE A 915 -25.00 18.81 27.56
CA PHE A 915 -25.35 20.24 27.50
C PHE A 915 -24.58 21.10 28.51
N GLY A 916 -23.84 20.48 29.43
CA GLY A 916 -23.15 21.16 30.52
C GLY A 916 -21.89 21.88 30.05
N GLU A 917 -21.45 22.88 30.84
CA GLU A 917 -20.17 23.57 30.61
C GLU A 917 -18.96 22.63 30.68
N SER A 918 -19.12 21.45 31.29
CA SER A 918 -18.11 20.40 31.40
C SER A 918 -17.79 19.67 30.09
N GLU A 919 -18.65 19.74 29.08
CA GLU A 919 -18.39 19.18 27.75
C GLU A 919 -17.70 20.24 26.89
N PRO A 920 -16.39 20.20 26.64
CA PRO A 920 -15.70 21.26 25.88
C PRO A 920 -16.01 21.23 24.39
N ASP A 921 -16.39 20.08 23.83
CA ASP A 921 -16.62 19.89 22.40
C ASP A 921 -17.99 20.42 21.98
N LEU A 922 -18.03 21.40 21.08
CA LEU A 922 -19.29 22.06 20.70
C LEU A 922 -20.11 21.20 19.73
N ALA A 923 -19.49 20.43 18.84
CA ALA A 923 -20.19 19.49 17.97
C ALA A 923 -20.93 18.40 18.78
N VAL A 924 -20.37 17.93 19.90
CA VAL A 924 -21.08 17.02 20.84
C VAL A 924 -22.33 17.68 21.41
N ARG A 925 -22.25 18.95 21.82
CA ARG A 925 -23.40 19.71 22.35
C ARG A 925 -24.48 19.89 21.28
N ASP A 926 -24.08 20.13 20.05
CA ASP A 926 -25.00 20.34 18.93
C ASP A 926 -25.77 19.05 18.59
N ASN A 927 -25.09 17.91 18.57
CA ASN A 927 -25.71 16.60 18.37
C ASN A 927 -26.61 16.19 19.55
N ALA A 928 -26.25 16.55 20.78
CA ALA A 928 -27.13 16.40 21.94
C ALA A 928 -28.44 17.21 21.78
N ALA A 929 -28.37 18.41 21.22
CA ALA A 929 -29.53 19.23 20.88
C ALA A 929 -30.38 18.56 19.78
N GLY A 930 -29.78 18.12 18.68
CA GLY A 930 -30.51 17.46 17.61
C GLY A 930 -31.16 16.14 18.04
N ALA A 931 -30.49 15.32 18.84
CA ALA A 931 -31.07 14.11 19.45
C ALA A 931 -32.32 14.43 20.30
N THR A 932 -32.21 15.43 21.17
CA THR A 932 -33.32 15.92 21.99
C THR A 932 -34.48 16.41 21.12
N ALA A 933 -34.19 17.14 20.05
CA ALA A 933 -35.19 17.64 19.11
C ALA A 933 -35.93 16.51 18.39
N ARG A 934 -35.22 15.48 17.91
CA ARG A 934 -35.81 14.29 17.27
C ARG A 934 -36.75 13.54 18.21
N MET A 935 -36.36 13.36 19.47
CA MET A 935 -37.22 12.74 20.50
C MET A 935 -38.53 13.52 20.70
N ILE A 936 -38.45 14.85 20.81
CA ILE A 936 -39.61 15.72 21.00
C ILE A 936 -40.52 15.72 19.77
N LEU A 937 -39.95 15.74 18.56
CA LEU A 937 -40.71 15.75 17.31
C LEU A 937 -41.60 14.51 17.16
N VAL A 938 -41.09 13.33 17.51
CA VAL A 938 -41.82 12.07 17.30
C VAL A 938 -42.75 11.76 18.48
N HIS A 939 -42.32 11.99 19.73
CA HIS A 939 -43.10 11.64 20.92
C HIS A 939 -43.08 12.73 22.01
N PRO A 940 -43.68 13.91 21.76
CA PRO A 940 -43.60 15.05 22.68
C PRO A 940 -44.25 14.78 24.04
N GLN A 941 -45.22 13.86 24.10
CA GLN A 941 -45.92 13.47 25.34
C GLN A 941 -45.08 12.55 26.23
N SER A 942 -44.07 11.88 25.66
CA SER A 942 -43.17 10.97 26.39
C SER A 942 -41.92 11.67 26.92
N VAL A 943 -41.75 12.96 26.62
CA VAL A 943 -40.64 13.80 27.07
C VAL A 943 -41.13 14.77 28.15
N PRO A 944 -40.46 14.89 29.31
CA PRO A 944 -40.82 15.86 30.34
C PRO A 944 -40.43 17.28 29.91
N LEU A 945 -41.23 17.88 29.02
CA LEU A 945 -40.92 19.14 28.33
C LEU A 945 -40.60 20.30 29.29
N ASN A 946 -41.22 20.35 30.46
CA ASN A 946 -40.97 21.38 31.46
C ASN A 946 -39.54 21.32 32.06
N GLN A 947 -38.90 20.15 32.03
CA GLN A 947 -37.51 19.96 32.48
C GLN A 947 -36.53 20.06 31.30
N VAL A 948 -36.93 19.59 30.12
CA VAL A 948 -36.06 19.48 28.95
C VAL A 948 -35.92 20.80 28.19
N ILE A 949 -37.01 21.53 27.93
CA ILE A 949 -36.98 22.76 27.12
C ILE A 949 -36.01 23.82 27.65
N PRO A 950 -35.94 24.11 28.97
CA PRO A 950 -35.01 25.12 29.47
C PRO A 950 -33.53 24.79 29.24
N VAL A 951 -33.18 23.50 29.23
CA VAL A 951 -31.81 23.03 28.95
C VAL A 951 -31.55 23.07 27.44
N PHE A 952 -32.48 22.53 26.67
CA PHE A 952 -32.44 22.51 25.21
C PHE A 952 -32.27 23.90 24.61
N VAL A 953 -33.08 24.89 25.02
CA VAL A 953 -33.00 26.28 24.52
C VAL A 953 -31.70 26.95 24.91
N ARG A 954 -31.15 26.66 26.09
CA ARG A 954 -29.87 27.23 26.56
C ARG A 954 -28.68 26.74 25.72
N GLY A 955 -28.76 25.55 25.16
CA GLY A 955 -27.75 24.99 24.26
C GLY A 955 -27.71 25.65 22.88
N LEU A 956 -28.62 26.59 22.57
CA LEU A 956 -28.77 27.16 21.23
C LEU A 956 -28.24 28.60 21.13
N PRO A 957 -27.87 29.05 19.91
CA PRO A 957 -27.86 28.30 18.64
C PRO A 957 -26.69 27.31 18.55
N LEU A 958 -26.81 26.35 17.63
CA LEU A 958 -25.74 25.42 17.28
C LEU A 958 -24.48 26.17 16.83
N LYS A 959 -23.31 25.59 17.07
CA LYS A 959 -22.01 26.27 16.93
C LYS A 959 -21.11 25.65 15.87
N GLU A 960 -20.99 24.33 15.87
CA GLU A 960 -20.08 23.58 15.00
C GLU A 960 -20.82 22.65 14.05
N ASP A 961 -21.85 21.92 14.51
CA ASP A 961 -22.54 20.93 13.68
C ASP A 961 -23.92 21.43 13.22
N GLN A 962 -23.98 22.10 12.06
CA GLN A 962 -25.22 22.62 11.51
C GLN A 962 -26.07 21.57 10.78
N GLU A 963 -25.63 20.31 10.64
CA GLU A 963 -26.50 19.25 10.10
C GLU A 963 -27.71 18.99 11.02
N GLU A 964 -27.52 19.20 12.31
CA GLU A 964 -28.53 19.02 13.35
C GLU A 964 -29.57 20.16 13.39
N SER A 965 -29.27 21.31 12.76
CA SER A 965 -30.12 22.52 12.78
C SER A 965 -31.54 22.25 12.28
N MET A 966 -31.67 21.45 11.21
CA MET A 966 -33.00 21.15 10.65
C MET A 966 -33.90 20.43 11.64
N ALA A 967 -33.37 19.47 12.42
CA ALA A 967 -34.13 18.78 13.46
C ALA A 967 -34.50 19.75 14.60
N VAL A 968 -33.52 20.53 15.09
CA VAL A 968 -33.67 21.48 16.20
C VAL A 968 -34.74 22.53 15.91
N TYR A 969 -34.64 23.24 14.78
CA TYR A 969 -35.56 24.34 14.50
C TYR A 969 -36.93 23.86 14.00
N SER A 970 -37.01 22.67 13.42
CA SER A 970 -38.31 22.02 13.15
C SER A 970 -39.05 21.64 14.44
N CYS A 971 -38.31 21.18 15.47
CA CYS A 971 -38.88 20.93 16.79
C CYS A 971 -39.43 22.21 17.41
N ILE A 972 -38.63 23.30 17.41
CA ILE A 972 -39.06 24.59 17.95
C ILE A 972 -40.29 25.11 17.20
N TYR A 973 -40.25 25.10 15.87
CA TYR A 973 -41.38 25.51 15.03
C TYR A 973 -42.65 24.75 15.39
N SER A 974 -42.56 23.42 15.51
CA SER A 974 -43.71 22.57 15.83
C SER A 974 -44.30 22.88 17.22
N LEU A 975 -43.46 23.09 18.23
CA LEU A 975 -43.89 23.44 19.58
C LEU A 975 -44.52 24.84 19.66
N VAL A 976 -43.94 25.80 18.94
CA VAL A 976 -44.46 27.18 18.84
C VAL A 976 -45.82 27.18 18.13
N LEU A 977 -45.94 26.48 17.00
CA LEU A 977 -47.19 26.37 16.25
C LEU A 977 -48.29 25.67 17.07
N ALA A 978 -47.92 24.69 17.88
CA ALA A 978 -48.81 24.03 18.84
C ALA A 978 -49.16 24.89 20.06
N SER A 979 -48.68 26.14 20.14
CA SER A 979 -48.84 27.04 21.28
C SER A 979 -48.44 26.40 22.61
N ASN A 980 -47.35 25.61 22.61
CA ASN A 980 -46.90 24.88 23.79
C ASN A 980 -46.49 25.87 24.91
N PRO A 981 -47.12 25.83 26.10
CA PRO A 981 -46.87 26.84 27.15
C PRO A 981 -45.42 26.89 27.65
N GLN A 982 -44.73 25.74 27.67
CA GLN A 982 -43.34 25.67 28.12
C GLN A 982 -42.42 26.34 27.10
N MET A 983 -42.57 26.03 25.80
CA MET A 983 -41.79 26.70 24.75
C MET A 983 -42.09 28.20 24.65
N LEU A 984 -43.37 28.58 24.75
CA LEU A 984 -43.78 29.98 24.71
C LEU A 984 -43.21 30.82 25.87
N SER A 985 -42.87 30.19 27.00
CA SER A 985 -42.20 30.89 28.12
C SER A 985 -40.77 31.33 27.80
N HIS A 986 -40.16 30.77 26.73
CA HIS A 986 -38.81 31.06 26.26
C HIS A 986 -38.76 31.97 25.02
N VAL A 987 -39.88 32.59 24.64
CA VAL A 987 -39.92 33.52 23.49
C VAL A 987 -38.81 34.60 23.54
N PRO A 988 -38.46 35.23 24.69
CA PRO A 988 -37.35 36.16 24.75
C PRO A 988 -36.00 35.57 24.30
N ASP A 989 -35.72 34.33 24.72
CA ASP A 989 -34.49 33.62 24.34
C ASP A 989 -34.51 33.27 22.84
N LEU A 990 -35.66 32.78 22.35
CA LEU A 990 -35.84 32.41 20.94
C LEU A 990 -35.64 33.60 19.99
N VAL A 991 -36.11 34.79 20.34
CA VAL A 991 -35.91 36.00 19.51
C VAL A 991 -34.41 36.29 19.33
N LYS A 992 -33.62 36.13 20.40
CA LYS A 992 -32.17 36.30 20.34
C LYS A 992 -31.51 35.21 19.49
N ILE A 993 -31.88 33.95 19.71
CA ILE A 993 -31.34 32.80 18.96
C ILE A 993 -31.65 32.96 17.46
N PHE A 994 -32.90 33.28 17.10
CA PHE A 994 -33.30 33.46 15.70
C PHE A 994 -32.56 34.58 15.01
N GLY A 995 -32.28 35.69 15.71
CA GLY A 995 -31.42 36.75 15.18
C GLY A 995 -30.03 36.25 14.80
N GLN A 996 -29.40 35.45 15.66
CA GLN A 996 -28.08 34.86 15.42
C GLN A 996 -28.10 33.87 14.25
N VAL A 997 -29.12 33.00 14.17
CA VAL A 997 -29.24 31.97 13.12
C VAL A 997 -29.49 32.59 11.73
N LEU A 998 -30.34 33.61 11.66
CA LEU A 998 -30.63 34.30 10.38
C LEU A 998 -29.42 35.10 9.88
N GLU A 999 -28.66 35.70 10.79
CA GLU A 999 -27.42 36.43 10.49
C GLU A 999 -26.27 35.50 10.08
N SER A 1000 -26.22 34.27 10.62
CA SER A 1000 -25.11 33.33 10.42
C SER A 1000 -24.81 33.08 8.93
N PRO A 1001 -23.57 33.27 8.46
CA PRO A 1001 -23.22 32.99 7.06
C PRO A 1001 -23.13 31.48 6.75
N VAL A 1002 -22.94 30.64 7.76
CA VAL A 1002 -22.73 29.19 7.61
C VAL A 1002 -24.01 28.35 7.72
N GLU A 1003 -25.14 28.97 8.12
CA GLU A 1003 -26.40 28.26 8.31
C GLU A 1003 -27.17 28.03 7.00
N LYS A 1004 -27.83 26.86 6.87
CA LYS A 1004 -28.57 26.45 5.67
C LYS A 1004 -29.78 27.35 5.39
N VAL A 1005 -30.09 27.56 4.12
CA VAL A 1005 -31.20 28.43 3.67
C VAL A 1005 -32.55 27.89 4.17
N GLU A 1006 -32.72 26.58 4.16
CA GLU A 1006 -33.91 25.87 4.63
C GLU A 1006 -34.15 26.10 6.13
N VAL A 1007 -33.06 26.09 6.92
CA VAL A 1007 -33.08 26.38 8.35
C VAL A 1007 -33.51 27.83 8.58
N LYS A 1008 -32.91 28.78 7.86
CA LYS A 1008 -33.30 30.19 7.95
C LYS A 1008 -34.77 30.39 7.57
N ALA A 1009 -35.26 29.66 6.58
CA ALA A 1009 -36.67 29.72 6.18
C ALA A 1009 -37.63 29.19 7.27
N ILE A 1010 -37.28 28.10 7.98
CA ILE A 1010 -38.13 27.62 9.08
C ILE A 1010 -38.06 28.52 10.31
N VAL A 1011 -36.88 29.06 10.63
CA VAL A 1011 -36.70 30.05 11.70
C VAL A 1011 -37.49 31.33 11.41
N GLY A 1012 -37.38 31.86 10.19
CA GLY A 1012 -38.14 33.03 9.74
C GLY A 1012 -39.66 32.80 9.85
N ARG A 1013 -40.16 31.65 9.37
CA ARG A 1013 -41.58 31.28 9.53
C ARG A 1013 -42.02 31.18 10.98
N THR A 1014 -41.17 30.60 11.84
CA THR A 1014 -41.44 30.50 13.29
C THR A 1014 -41.57 31.89 13.90
N PHE A 1015 -40.66 32.80 13.56
CA PHE A 1015 -40.66 34.17 14.04
C PHE A 1015 -41.87 34.97 13.55
N SER A 1016 -42.25 34.87 12.27
CA SER A 1016 -43.47 35.50 11.73
C SER A 1016 -44.72 35.01 12.47
N HIS A 1017 -44.79 33.73 12.81
CA HIS A 1017 -45.88 33.21 13.64
C HIS A 1017 -45.90 33.84 15.04
N LEU A 1018 -44.75 33.95 15.71
CA LEU A 1018 -44.65 34.64 17.00
C LEU A 1018 -45.09 36.11 16.92
N ILE A 1019 -44.76 36.83 15.84
CA ILE A 1019 -45.26 38.19 15.59
C ILE A 1019 -46.79 38.19 15.48
N SER A 1020 -47.38 37.22 14.78
CA SER A 1020 -48.84 37.11 14.68
C SER A 1020 -49.52 36.89 16.05
N VAL A 1021 -48.84 36.22 16.99
CA VAL A 1021 -49.37 35.91 18.34
C VAL A 1021 -49.15 37.06 19.33
N TYR A 1022 -47.96 37.65 19.37
CA TYR A 1022 -47.55 38.62 20.39
C TYR A 1022 -47.56 40.08 19.90
N GLY A 1023 -47.54 40.30 18.58
CA GLY A 1023 -47.56 41.62 17.95
C GLY A 1023 -46.51 42.56 18.52
N LYS A 1024 -46.94 43.75 18.97
CA LYS A 1024 -46.06 44.79 19.52
C LYS A 1024 -45.31 44.38 20.79
N GLN A 1025 -45.69 43.29 21.46
CA GLN A 1025 -44.98 42.83 22.66
C GLN A 1025 -43.57 42.33 22.34
N LEU A 1026 -43.26 42.01 21.08
CA LEU A 1026 -41.91 41.62 20.66
C LEU A 1026 -40.99 42.80 20.32
N GLU A 1027 -41.52 44.01 20.09
CA GLU A 1027 -40.72 45.20 19.72
C GLU A 1027 -39.58 45.51 20.72
N PRO A 1028 -39.78 45.44 22.06
CA PRO A 1028 -38.70 45.65 23.02
C PRO A 1028 -37.59 44.60 22.95
N LEU A 1029 -37.94 43.36 22.58
CA LEU A 1029 -36.98 42.26 22.44
C LEU A 1029 -36.14 42.44 21.17
N ILE A 1030 -36.79 42.78 20.05
CA ILE A 1030 -36.12 43.02 18.76
C ILE A 1030 -35.19 44.23 18.84
N SER A 1031 -35.66 45.33 19.45
CA SER A 1031 -34.85 46.56 19.62
C SER A 1031 -33.68 46.40 20.59
N GLY A 1032 -33.69 45.36 21.43
CA GLY A 1032 -32.58 45.00 22.31
C GLY A 1032 -31.47 44.18 21.64
N LEU A 1033 -31.66 43.74 20.39
CA LEU A 1033 -30.67 42.97 19.62
C LEU A 1033 -29.64 43.88 18.93
N PRO A 1034 -28.47 43.33 18.56
CA PRO A 1034 -27.55 44.00 17.64
C PRO A 1034 -28.27 44.46 16.35
N PRO A 1035 -27.94 45.63 15.78
CA PRO A 1035 -28.65 46.18 14.63
C PRO A 1035 -28.75 45.24 13.43
N SER A 1036 -27.70 44.47 13.15
CA SER A 1036 -27.67 43.48 12.07
C SER A 1036 -28.71 42.36 12.28
N GLN A 1037 -28.79 41.81 13.50
CA GLN A 1037 -29.76 40.78 13.88
C GLN A 1037 -31.21 41.30 13.88
N ALA A 1038 -31.40 42.52 14.39
CA ALA A 1038 -32.71 43.17 14.36
C ALA A 1038 -33.20 43.40 12.92
N ASN A 1039 -32.30 43.80 12.01
CA ASN A 1039 -32.63 44.04 10.61
C ASN A 1039 -33.03 42.76 9.87
N VAL A 1040 -32.29 41.65 10.06
CA VAL A 1040 -32.64 40.38 9.40
C VAL A 1040 -33.97 39.83 9.92
N LEU A 1041 -34.26 39.96 11.22
CA LEU A 1041 -35.57 39.58 11.78
C LEU A 1041 -36.71 40.49 11.26
N ALA A 1042 -36.46 41.80 11.15
CA ALA A 1042 -37.44 42.76 10.65
C ALA A 1042 -37.87 42.46 9.20
N ALA A 1043 -36.98 41.92 8.37
CA ALA A 1043 -37.30 41.52 7.00
C ALA A 1043 -38.46 40.50 6.94
N PHE A 1044 -38.55 39.59 7.93
CA PHE A 1044 -39.62 38.59 8.05
C PHE A 1044 -40.87 39.11 8.77
N ALA A 1045 -40.77 40.25 9.47
CA ALA A 1045 -41.92 40.96 10.04
C ALA A 1045 -42.74 41.69 8.97
N SER A 1046 -42.10 42.13 7.87
CA SER A 1046 -42.71 42.88 6.77
C SER A 1046 -43.42 42.04 5.69
N THR A 1047 -43.28 40.71 5.73
CA THR A 1047 -43.88 39.76 4.76
C THR A 1047 -45.11 39.01 5.31
N SER A 1048 -45.62 39.41 6.49
CA SER A 1048 -46.76 38.78 7.18
C SER A 1048 -48.09 39.45 6.90
#